data_AF-A0A0S8EI87-F1
#
_entry.id   AF-A0A0S8EI87-F1
#
_cell.length_a   1.000
_cell.length_b   1.000
_cell.length_c   1.000
_cell.angle_alpha   90.00
_cell.angle_beta   90.00
_cell.angle_gamma   90.00
#
_symmetry.space_group_name_H-M   'P 1'
#
loop_
_entity.id
_entity.type
_entity.pdbx_description
1 polymer ?
#
loop_
_entity_poly.entity_id
_entity_poly.type
_entity_poly.pdbx_seq_one_letter_code
_entity_poly.pdbx_strand_id
1 'polypeptide(L)'
;MNLPKRRWLACAVVGILGVLAAAAPAGTRRHDYGDTAYFNLGNQSTYAAVGMVTQDGMTASGVLIAKFGQAWVLTAGHVVDNSALPMFFEVGGNTYEAADWFSHPGWSGSLTTGNDIGLIRLATVPTGVALAVRYRGTDELGQKGVSVGYGRGGTGLSGDSLDAGTKRGGENMIDVLGGALGYSNNILMADFDNPNDPADSSWGSAVPVTLEMCPVPGDSGGGLFIQESGRHWLAGITSFIVHESTPWWQNPLMRLGFYGDTTGWTRVSAFNNWIDSNIPHYWTSFSPNAPFSNAANWEQGIVPGAGHAAVLDMSGSRTMTFSEDVTNRTLHLAHGNFTFSLGGFTYTASGSPSLLVGDEAVENAKLIVSGGTLVTGGDAFLGRQASAVGAVQTTTGGVWNAQGSVYVGGTAAGPGGKGSLTVGAGSTVNVNGTLRVRDLGIDGQVAVSGNASAGTFDLSVALERTLPDIRVFNGGVLTTGNTFLGKDPNTKALVQIDSGGTWNVTGSMYVGGTATVAGGANAHGTGTVKAGGTLNVAGTLKLWQITPNTFFKIDGQATVGNLDFSAGVLDGIGTLTLTGTGSIWTGGKMRAQAVGVGTGKTIVAPGAVLTLDGTERKNLTARVVENAGTVVWRGTGRIDAWFGSIFHILPGGLFDARNDASILGDGPAADPIINEGTFLKSAGAGTTTVDIPFDNRGTVEARSGTLLFAEPVTQLVGTTLTGGTWIARTGSTLQLQAGSNVTVNQGNVVLEGLGSVFAKVNSLADNQGGFTILGGHDFTTAGPFVNSGAVTVGAGSTFSAAGPYTQTAGSTTVSGFLATGGTVNIAGGTFTINRGAGGTVGLADNHLIVDYTGGPNPFAGIAACVASG
;
A
#
# COMPACT_ATOMS: atom_id res chain seq x y z
N MET A 1 50.33 -1.88 27.86
CA MET A 1 50.85 -1.18 29.04
C MET A 1 49.71 -1.04 30.03
N ASN A 2 49.79 -1.81 31.12
CA ASN A 2 48.89 -1.77 32.27
C ASN A 2 49.25 -0.58 33.17
N LEU A 3 48.24 0.10 33.73
CA LEU A 3 48.18 0.77 35.06
C LEU A 3 46.71 1.21 35.31
N PRO A 4 46.24 1.35 36.56
CA PRO A 4 45.02 0.66 37.01
C PRO A 4 43.84 1.57 37.38
N LYS A 5 42.64 0.99 37.29
CA LYS A 5 41.38 1.51 37.85
C LYS A 5 41.49 1.61 39.38
N ARG A 6 41.36 2.82 39.94
CA ARG A 6 41.14 3.01 41.39
C ARG A 6 39.66 2.82 41.69
N ARG A 7 39.38 1.77 42.46
CA ARG A 7 38.09 1.51 43.12
C ARG A 7 37.98 2.42 44.35
N TRP A 8 36.87 3.14 44.50
CA TRP A 8 36.48 3.76 45.76
C TRP A 8 35.65 2.76 46.57
N LEU A 9 36.04 2.55 47.83
CA LEU A 9 35.39 1.65 48.78
C LEU A 9 34.05 2.25 49.24
N ALA A 10 32.99 1.45 49.16
CA ALA A 10 31.77 1.65 49.93
C ALA A 10 32.00 1.17 51.38
N CYS A 11 31.83 2.06 52.35
CA CYS A 11 31.69 1.69 53.76
C CYS A 11 30.21 1.71 54.11
N ALA A 12 29.62 0.52 54.24
CA ALA A 12 28.34 0.32 54.89
C ALA A 12 28.55 0.27 56.41
N VAL A 13 27.86 1.11 57.16
CA VAL A 13 27.65 0.93 58.61
C VAL A 13 26.16 1.09 58.89
N VAL A 14 25.53 -0.01 59.28
CA VAL A 14 24.18 -0.06 59.87
C VAL A 14 24.32 0.25 61.36
N GLY A 15 23.55 1.23 61.84
CA GLY A 15 23.38 1.51 63.27
C GLY A 15 22.03 2.18 63.52
N ILE A 16 21.08 1.42 64.06
CA ILE A 16 19.79 1.91 64.57
C ILE A 16 20.03 2.56 65.93
N LEU A 17 19.75 3.86 66.05
CA LEU A 17 19.45 4.53 67.32
C LEU A 17 18.63 5.80 67.03
N GLY A 18 17.40 5.82 67.54
CA GLY A 18 16.49 6.95 67.40
C GLY A 18 17.01 8.17 68.16
N VAL A 19 17.37 9.19 67.39
CA VAL A 19 17.55 10.57 67.84
C VAL A 19 16.77 11.43 66.84
N LEU A 20 15.95 12.36 67.34
CA LEU A 20 15.33 13.41 66.53
C LEU A 20 16.44 14.18 65.79
N ALA A 21 16.69 13.82 64.54
CA ALA A 21 17.61 14.52 63.67
C ALA A 21 16.99 15.87 63.34
N ALA A 22 17.63 16.96 63.79
CA ALA A 22 17.41 18.27 63.19
C ALA A 22 17.79 18.16 61.72
N ALA A 23 16.85 18.48 60.83
CA ALA A 23 17.03 18.43 59.38
C ALA A 23 18.26 19.24 58.98
N ALA A 24 19.24 18.61 58.36
CA ALA A 24 20.38 19.33 57.83
C ALA A 24 20.02 20.05 56.50
N PRO A 25 20.77 21.11 56.13
CA PRO A 25 20.23 22.14 55.23
C PRO A 25 20.25 21.74 53.74
N ALA A 26 19.81 22.61 52.82
CA ALA A 26 20.01 22.51 51.35
C ALA A 26 20.63 23.83 50.91
N GLY A 27 21.78 23.78 50.23
CA GLY A 27 22.74 24.88 50.17
C GLY A 27 23.37 25.21 51.53
N THR A 28 24.60 25.73 51.52
CA THR A 28 25.14 26.41 52.71
C THR A 28 24.61 27.83 52.74
N ARG A 29 23.96 28.20 53.85
CA ARG A 29 23.34 29.52 54.04
C ARG A 29 24.30 30.48 54.72
N ARG A 30 23.99 31.77 54.71
CA ARG A 30 24.68 32.69 55.60
C ARG A 30 24.52 32.28 57.07
N HIS A 31 25.58 32.41 57.85
CA HIS A 31 25.57 32.04 59.27
C HIS A 31 24.72 33.00 60.13
N ASP A 32 24.52 34.23 59.67
CA ASP A 32 23.81 35.31 60.36
C ASP A 32 22.30 35.37 60.02
N TYR A 33 21.79 34.45 59.18
CA TYR A 33 20.37 34.29 58.88
C TYR A 33 19.82 32.92 59.30
N GLY A 34 18.57 32.91 59.80
CA GLY A 34 17.90 31.69 60.24
C GLY A 34 17.46 30.78 59.08
N ASP A 35 17.55 29.47 59.27
CA ASP A 35 17.19 28.45 58.28
C ASP A 35 15.75 28.55 57.78
N THR A 36 14.82 28.95 58.66
CA THR A 36 13.40 29.14 58.33
C THR A 36 13.18 30.11 57.17
N ALA A 37 14.03 31.13 57.00
CA ALA A 37 13.90 32.08 55.91
C ALA A 37 14.18 31.42 54.54
N TYR A 38 15.22 30.60 54.44
CA TYR A 38 15.59 29.84 53.24
C TYR A 38 14.57 28.74 52.94
N PHE A 39 14.09 28.06 53.98
CA PHE A 39 12.99 27.09 53.85
C PHE A 39 11.72 27.76 53.31
N ASN A 40 11.31 28.89 53.88
CA ASN A 40 10.13 29.62 53.43
C ASN A 40 10.30 30.13 51.99
N LEU A 41 11.49 30.62 51.62
CA LEU A 41 11.79 31.06 50.26
C LEU A 41 11.63 29.91 49.26
N GLY A 42 12.28 28.77 49.50
CA GLY A 42 12.21 27.60 48.60
C GLY A 42 10.82 26.97 48.47
N ASN A 43 9.96 27.14 49.49
CA ASN A 43 8.59 26.62 49.50
C ASN A 43 7.53 27.63 49.02
N GLN A 44 7.93 28.78 48.48
CA GLN A 44 7.00 29.66 47.78
C GLN A 44 6.41 28.95 46.55
N SER A 45 5.13 29.22 46.26
CA SER A 45 4.41 28.61 45.14
C SER A 45 5.08 28.85 43.78
N THR A 46 5.81 29.96 43.64
CA THR A 46 6.65 30.30 42.49
C THR A 46 7.67 29.20 42.15
N TYR A 47 8.19 28.49 43.15
CA TYR A 47 9.21 27.44 42.99
C TYR A 47 8.64 26.03 43.16
N ALA A 48 7.32 25.86 43.11
CA ALA A 48 6.65 24.58 43.29
C ALA A 48 7.13 23.50 42.30
N ALA A 49 7.59 23.91 41.12
CA ALA A 49 8.14 23.04 40.08
C ALA A 49 9.44 22.32 40.46
N VAL A 50 10.20 22.85 41.42
CA VAL A 50 11.46 22.25 41.86
C VAL A 50 11.16 21.06 42.76
N GLY A 51 11.65 19.88 42.37
CA GLY A 51 11.47 18.62 43.07
C GLY A 51 12.81 17.92 43.33
N MET A 52 12.76 16.86 44.13
CA MET A 52 13.91 16.04 44.45
C MET A 52 14.06 14.92 43.44
N VAL A 53 15.27 14.69 42.94
CA VAL A 53 15.60 13.52 42.12
C VAL A 53 16.32 12.52 43.02
N THR A 54 15.88 11.26 43.04
CA THR A 54 16.52 10.21 43.83
C THR A 54 16.85 8.99 42.95
N GLN A 55 18.04 8.43 43.15
CA GLN A 55 18.52 7.24 42.44
C GLN A 55 19.61 6.54 43.27
N ASP A 56 19.40 5.29 43.68
CA ASP A 56 20.40 4.48 44.44
C ASP A 56 21.02 5.19 45.67
N GLY A 57 20.19 5.86 46.47
CA GLY A 57 20.65 6.62 47.65
C GLY A 57 21.33 7.97 47.33
N MET A 58 21.47 8.32 46.05
CA MET A 58 21.77 9.69 45.62
C MET A 58 20.55 10.58 45.84
N THR A 59 20.79 11.77 46.35
CA THR A 59 19.85 12.89 46.33
C THR A 59 20.39 13.95 45.37
N ALA A 60 19.53 14.38 44.46
CA ALA A 60 19.74 15.50 43.54
C ALA A 60 18.43 16.29 43.43
N SER A 61 18.40 17.27 42.53
CA SER A 61 17.26 18.15 42.30
C SER A 61 16.87 18.16 40.82
N GLY A 62 15.66 18.63 40.52
CA GLY A 62 15.17 18.81 39.16
C GLY A 62 14.02 19.80 39.11
N VAL A 63 13.71 20.30 37.93
CA VAL A 63 12.68 21.31 37.73
C VAL A 63 11.65 20.83 36.70
N LEU A 64 10.39 20.70 37.11
CA LEU A 64 9.28 20.32 36.22
C LEU A 64 8.98 21.46 35.22
N ILE A 65 9.25 21.22 33.93
CA ILE A 65 9.14 22.24 32.88
C ILE A 65 7.99 22.01 31.89
N ALA A 66 7.49 20.78 31.74
CA ALA A 66 6.31 20.46 30.91
C ALA A 66 5.47 19.35 31.56
N LYS A 67 4.14 19.36 31.34
CA LYS A 67 3.25 18.33 31.94
C LYS A 67 1.91 18.07 31.23
N PHE A 68 1.69 18.53 30.01
CA PHE A 68 0.48 18.13 29.27
C PHE A 68 0.78 16.85 28.50
N GLY A 69 0.01 15.78 28.66
CA GLY A 69 0.25 14.46 28.04
C GLY A 69 1.49 13.72 28.58
N GLN A 70 2.66 14.33 28.52
CA GLN A 70 3.92 13.86 29.10
C GLN A 70 4.49 14.89 30.06
N ALA A 71 5.13 14.43 31.13
CA ALA A 71 5.80 15.29 32.10
C ALA A 71 7.31 15.22 31.98
N TRP A 72 7.96 16.38 31.92
CA TRP A 72 9.40 16.53 31.68
C TRP A 72 10.05 17.39 32.75
N VAL A 73 11.15 16.88 33.30
CA VAL A 73 11.96 17.51 34.33
C VAL A 73 13.33 17.85 33.74
N LEU A 74 13.77 19.09 33.93
CA LEU A 74 15.11 19.55 33.61
C LEU A 74 16.02 19.36 34.82
N THR A 75 17.21 18.81 34.62
CA THR A 75 18.20 18.59 35.67
C THR A 75 19.62 18.71 35.10
N ALA A 76 20.66 18.48 35.90
CA ALA A 76 22.04 18.49 35.43
C ALA A 76 22.34 17.21 34.63
N GLY A 77 23.25 17.32 33.67
CA GLY A 77 23.66 16.19 32.82
C GLY A 77 24.26 15.06 33.66
N HIS A 78 25.08 15.40 34.65
CA HIS A 78 25.70 14.43 35.56
C HIS A 78 24.72 13.73 36.52
N VAL A 79 23.50 14.24 36.68
CA VAL A 79 22.43 13.56 37.44
C VAL A 79 21.84 12.40 36.63
N VAL A 80 21.89 12.50 35.30
CA VAL A 80 21.28 11.53 34.37
C VAL A 80 22.31 10.77 33.52
N ASP A 81 23.62 10.99 33.73
CA ASP A 81 24.69 10.38 32.93
C ASP A 81 25.12 8.98 33.40
N ASN A 82 24.64 8.54 34.57
CA ASN A 82 25.03 7.26 35.16
C ASN A 82 23.87 6.60 35.91
N SER A 83 23.20 5.65 35.25
CA SER A 83 22.92 4.29 35.76
C SER A 83 21.68 3.71 35.06
N ALA A 84 21.60 2.38 35.03
CA ALA A 84 20.40 1.65 34.61
C ALA A 84 19.41 1.43 35.77
N LEU A 85 19.61 2.10 36.91
CA LEU A 85 18.78 1.94 38.10
C LEU A 85 17.56 2.86 38.02
N PRO A 86 16.41 2.45 38.60
CA PRO A 86 15.22 3.29 38.63
C PRO A 86 15.50 4.65 39.26
N MET A 87 15.01 5.71 38.60
CA MET A 87 15.12 7.09 39.05
C MET A 87 13.73 7.61 39.40
N PHE A 88 13.63 8.40 40.46
CA PHE A 88 12.38 8.98 40.92
C PHE A 88 12.47 10.49 41.02
N PHE A 89 11.34 11.16 40.79
CA PHE A 89 11.17 12.59 40.97
C PHE A 89 10.05 12.86 41.97
N GLU A 90 10.35 13.58 43.04
CA GLU A 90 9.41 13.93 44.09
C GLU A 90 9.00 15.40 43.98
N VAL A 91 7.71 15.64 43.75
CA VAL A 91 7.15 16.99 43.62
C VAL A 91 5.70 17.04 44.08
N GLY A 92 5.28 18.15 44.69
CA GLY A 92 3.90 18.31 45.15
C GLY A 92 3.45 17.29 46.20
N GLY A 93 4.39 16.67 46.92
CA GLY A 93 4.13 15.64 47.92
C GLY A 93 3.94 14.22 47.36
N ASN A 94 4.19 14.00 46.07
CA ASN A 94 4.10 12.68 45.43
C ASN A 94 5.43 12.29 44.77
N THR A 95 5.66 10.99 44.64
CA THR A 95 6.83 10.40 43.96
C THR A 95 6.42 9.86 42.59
N TYR A 96 7.18 10.21 41.56
CA TYR A 96 6.96 9.83 40.18
C TYR A 96 8.18 9.06 39.66
N GLU A 97 7.97 7.86 39.10
CA GLU A 97 9.04 7.11 38.45
C GLU A 97 9.39 7.74 37.09
N ALA A 98 10.69 7.79 36.76
CA ALA A 98 11.16 8.18 35.45
C ALA A 98 10.91 7.06 34.42
N ALA A 99 10.29 7.41 33.30
CA ALA A 99 10.15 6.52 32.15
C ALA A 99 11.41 6.48 31.28
N ASP A 100 12.07 7.63 31.11
CA ASP A 100 13.33 7.78 30.35
C ASP A 100 14.13 8.97 30.88
N TRP A 101 15.45 8.95 30.72
CA TRP A 101 16.31 10.09 31.01
C TRP A 101 17.58 10.09 30.14
N PHE A 102 18.10 11.27 29.85
CA PHE A 102 19.32 11.43 29.06
C PHE A 102 19.95 12.82 29.27
N SER A 103 21.28 12.88 29.16
CA SER A 103 22.04 14.13 29.15
C SER A 103 22.10 14.74 27.74
N HIS A 104 22.43 16.03 27.67
CA HIS A 104 22.72 16.71 26.41
C HIS A 104 23.84 15.98 25.65
N PRO A 105 23.75 15.75 24.32
CA PRO A 105 24.78 15.00 23.57
C PRO A 105 26.20 15.57 23.63
N GLY A 106 26.32 16.88 23.90
CA GLY A 106 27.61 17.55 24.15
C GLY A 106 28.16 17.37 25.57
N TRP A 107 27.44 16.69 26.47
CA TRP A 107 27.91 16.35 27.80
C TRP A 107 29.00 15.27 27.71
N SER A 108 30.19 15.59 28.22
CA SER A 108 31.37 14.72 28.15
C SER A 108 31.90 14.31 29.53
N GLY A 109 31.18 14.65 30.60
CA GLY A 109 31.68 14.60 31.98
C GLY A 109 32.44 15.86 32.41
N SER A 110 32.66 16.83 31.53
CA SER A 110 33.42 18.05 31.81
C SER A 110 32.52 19.25 32.13
N LEU A 111 32.47 19.62 33.41
CA LEU A 111 31.67 20.75 33.94
C LEU A 111 32.00 22.10 33.26
N THR A 112 33.28 22.34 32.95
CA THR A 112 33.77 23.61 32.36
C THR A 112 33.32 23.84 30.92
N THR A 113 32.85 22.80 30.23
CA THR A 113 32.33 22.92 28.85
C THR A 113 30.91 23.50 28.82
N GLY A 114 30.23 23.54 29.97
CA GLY A 114 28.91 24.13 30.13
C GLY A 114 27.76 23.34 29.50
N ASN A 115 27.97 22.06 29.17
CA ASN A 115 26.95 21.16 28.62
C ASN A 115 26.30 20.26 29.68
N ASP A 116 26.44 20.61 30.96
CA ASP A 116 25.93 19.81 32.08
C ASP A 116 24.42 20.04 32.28
N ILE A 117 23.62 19.49 31.36
CA ILE A 117 22.16 19.57 31.39
C ILE A 117 21.55 18.26 30.89
N GLY A 118 20.41 17.89 31.46
CA GLY A 118 19.73 16.63 31.22
C GLY A 118 18.22 16.73 31.34
N LEU A 119 17.52 15.77 30.72
CA LEU A 119 16.07 15.65 30.75
C LEU A 119 15.66 14.31 31.36
N ILE A 120 14.57 14.35 32.13
CA ILE A 120 13.88 13.17 32.65
C ILE A 120 12.42 13.25 32.17
N ARG A 121 11.93 12.19 31.52
CA ARG A 121 10.52 11.98 31.21
C ARG A 121 9.89 11.14 32.33
N LEU A 122 8.81 11.60 32.93
CA LEU A 122 8.09 10.86 33.98
C LEU A 122 7.11 9.86 33.38
N ALA A 123 6.94 8.72 34.03
CA ALA A 123 5.98 7.68 33.63
C ALA A 123 4.51 8.10 33.83
N THR A 124 4.26 9.04 34.75
CA THR A 124 2.93 9.60 35.01
C THR A 124 3.02 11.12 35.16
N VAL A 125 1.93 11.81 34.82
CA VAL A 125 1.87 13.27 34.81
C VAL A 125 1.53 13.83 36.21
N PRO A 126 2.36 14.71 36.80
CA PRO A 126 2.04 15.37 38.06
C PRO A 126 0.84 16.31 37.97
N THR A 127 -0.12 16.17 38.89
CA THR A 127 -1.30 17.04 39.01
C THR A 127 -1.07 18.12 40.07
N GLY A 128 -1.72 19.28 39.95
CA GLY A 128 -1.66 20.34 40.96
C GLY A 128 -0.34 21.13 41.10
N VAL A 129 0.74 20.76 40.41
CA VAL A 129 2.05 21.46 40.47
C VAL A 129 2.19 22.50 39.36
N ALA A 130 2.51 23.76 39.67
CA ALA A 130 2.79 24.77 38.64
C ALA A 130 4.11 24.47 37.91
N LEU A 131 4.18 24.73 36.60
CA LEU A 131 5.39 24.55 35.80
C LEU A 131 6.37 25.72 35.98
N ALA A 132 7.67 25.40 35.95
CA ALA A 132 8.68 26.44 35.76
C ALA A 132 8.68 26.91 34.30
N VAL A 133 8.86 28.21 34.12
CA VAL A 133 8.92 28.84 32.79
C VAL A 133 10.38 29.15 32.51
N ARG A 134 10.92 28.60 31.43
CA ARG A 134 12.32 28.77 31.05
C ARG A 134 12.60 30.20 30.58
N TYR A 135 13.70 30.77 31.04
CA TYR A 135 14.21 32.03 30.53
C TYR A 135 14.71 31.85 29.09
N ARG A 136 14.38 32.82 28.22
CA ARG A 136 14.73 32.79 26.79
C ARG A 136 15.51 34.02 26.32
N GLY A 137 15.73 35.00 27.20
CA GLY A 137 16.56 36.16 26.92
C GLY A 137 18.05 35.86 27.10
N THR A 138 18.84 36.92 27.16
CA THR A 138 20.30 36.85 27.34
C THR A 138 20.84 37.74 28.46
N ASP A 139 19.93 38.37 29.22
CA ASP A 139 20.26 39.41 30.21
C ASP A 139 20.32 38.84 31.64
N GLU A 140 20.84 37.62 31.79
CA GLU A 140 21.02 36.97 33.09
C GLU A 140 22.14 37.61 33.93
N LEU A 141 23.21 38.10 33.30
CA LEU A 141 24.37 38.67 33.99
C LEU A 141 23.97 39.93 34.79
N GLY A 142 24.35 39.98 36.06
CA GLY A 142 24.03 41.06 36.99
C GLY A 142 22.61 40.99 37.58
N GLN A 143 21.81 39.99 37.22
CA GLN A 143 20.50 39.76 37.83
C GLN A 143 20.65 39.09 39.20
N LYS A 144 19.74 39.44 40.12
CA LYS A 144 19.53 38.65 41.33
C LYS A 144 18.68 37.41 41.00
N GLY A 145 19.22 36.23 41.23
CA GLY A 145 18.52 34.96 41.09
C GLY A 145 18.15 34.34 42.44
N VAL A 146 17.20 33.40 42.42
CA VAL A 146 16.90 32.52 43.55
C VAL A 146 17.21 31.08 43.13
N SER A 147 18.22 30.48 43.73
CA SER A 147 18.58 29.07 43.57
C SER A 147 17.75 28.21 44.53
N VAL A 148 17.12 27.14 44.03
CA VAL A 148 16.27 26.25 44.83
C VAL A 148 16.67 24.80 44.59
N GLY A 149 16.85 24.04 45.67
CA GLY A 149 17.34 22.66 45.63
C GLY A 149 17.04 21.87 46.92
N TYR A 150 17.44 20.60 46.89
CA TYR A 150 17.28 19.60 47.94
C TYR A 150 18.63 19.08 48.46
N GLY A 151 19.70 19.84 48.25
CA GLY A 151 21.05 19.43 48.64
C GLY A 151 21.25 19.28 50.13
N ARG A 152 22.51 19.03 50.47
CA ARG A 152 23.04 19.20 51.82
C ARG A 152 23.07 20.65 52.18
N GLY A 153 23.36 20.99 53.42
CA GLY A 153 23.59 22.39 53.69
C GLY A 153 24.41 22.65 54.92
N GLY A 154 24.36 23.84 55.47
CA GLY A 154 25.22 24.20 56.58
C GLY A 154 25.30 25.71 56.63
N THR A 155 26.48 26.25 56.91
CA THR A 155 26.71 27.69 56.84
C THR A 155 28.03 27.98 56.12
N GLY A 156 28.20 29.19 55.61
CA GLY A 156 29.49 29.63 55.05
C GLY A 156 30.69 29.52 56.00
N LEU A 157 30.47 29.41 57.31
CA LEU A 157 31.51 29.15 58.31
C LEU A 157 31.82 27.65 58.50
N SER A 158 30.85 26.77 58.27
CA SER A 158 30.95 25.34 58.60
C SER A 158 31.13 24.42 57.39
N GLY A 159 30.90 24.96 56.19
CA GLY A 159 30.65 24.17 54.98
C GLY A 159 29.39 23.30 55.11
N ASP A 160 29.22 22.39 54.15
CA ASP A 160 28.11 21.46 54.08
C ASP A 160 28.13 20.37 55.18
N SER A 161 26.94 19.84 55.47
CA SER A 161 26.65 18.71 56.35
C SER A 161 26.31 17.48 55.53
N LEU A 162 26.29 16.28 56.12
CA LEU A 162 26.04 15.06 55.34
C LEU A 162 24.55 14.82 54.98
N ASP A 163 23.58 15.37 55.72
CA ASP A 163 22.16 15.11 55.43
C ASP A 163 21.64 16.07 54.36
N ALA A 164 20.91 15.52 53.39
CA ALA A 164 20.26 16.22 52.27
C ALA A 164 18.76 15.91 52.24
N GLY A 165 18.00 16.55 51.35
CA GLY A 165 16.61 16.20 51.03
C GLY A 165 15.55 17.16 51.58
N THR A 166 15.95 18.28 52.19
CA THR A 166 14.99 19.32 52.61
C THR A 166 15.05 20.51 51.66
N LYS A 167 13.94 20.79 50.96
CA LYS A 167 13.87 21.90 49.99
C LYS A 167 14.15 23.26 50.61
N ARG A 168 15.07 24.03 50.03
CA ARG A 168 15.34 25.43 50.39
C ARG A 168 15.59 26.29 49.16
N GLY A 169 15.44 27.59 49.32
CA GLY A 169 15.79 28.60 48.33
C GLY A 169 16.75 29.62 48.94
N GLY A 170 17.70 30.09 48.14
CA GLY A 170 18.63 31.16 48.48
C GLY A 170 18.81 32.12 47.31
N GLU A 171 19.12 33.37 47.62
CA GLU A 171 19.40 34.42 46.64
C GLU A 171 20.86 34.36 46.20
N ASN A 172 21.16 34.75 44.96
CA ASN A 172 22.52 34.94 44.46
C ASN A 172 22.53 36.10 43.47
N MET A 173 23.61 36.88 43.42
CA MET A 173 23.87 37.74 42.27
C MET A 173 24.54 36.89 41.19
N ILE A 174 24.17 37.08 39.91
CA ILE A 174 24.89 36.42 38.82
C ILE A 174 26.05 37.34 38.44
N ASP A 175 27.22 37.13 39.05
CA ASP A 175 28.35 38.05 38.96
C ASP A 175 29.14 37.92 37.67
N VAL A 176 29.22 36.70 37.12
CA VAL A 176 30.09 36.43 35.98
C VAL A 176 29.57 35.30 35.07
N LEU A 177 29.84 35.42 33.77
CA LEU A 177 29.69 34.31 32.82
C LEU A 177 30.97 33.50 32.76
N GLY A 178 30.86 32.17 32.64
CA GLY A 178 32.01 31.27 32.66
C GLY A 178 33.12 31.62 31.65
N GLY A 179 32.80 32.25 30.51
CA GLY A 179 33.79 32.70 29.53
C GLY A 179 34.81 33.71 30.07
N ALA A 180 34.43 34.54 31.04
CA ALA A 180 35.37 35.46 31.68
C ALA A 180 36.38 34.73 32.60
N LEU A 181 36.09 33.49 32.99
CA LEU A 181 36.92 32.62 33.83
C LEU A 181 37.61 31.51 33.03
N GLY A 182 37.56 31.56 31.68
CA GLY A 182 38.15 30.53 30.81
C GLY A 182 37.30 29.26 30.65
N TYR A 183 36.04 29.28 31.11
CA TYR A 183 35.05 28.25 30.87
C TYR A 183 34.12 28.61 29.71
N SER A 184 33.04 27.86 29.52
CA SER A 184 32.00 28.19 28.54
C SER A 184 31.10 29.34 29.01
N ASN A 185 30.64 30.18 28.07
CA ASN A 185 29.58 31.18 28.31
C ASN A 185 28.19 30.57 28.56
N ASN A 186 28.08 29.24 28.48
CA ASN A 186 26.90 28.49 28.89
C ASN A 186 26.83 28.29 30.41
N ILE A 187 27.70 28.94 31.19
CA ILE A 187 27.75 28.82 32.65
C ILE A 187 27.50 30.20 33.26
N LEU A 188 26.54 30.28 34.16
CA LEU A 188 26.30 31.42 35.06
C LEU A 188 27.02 31.13 36.37
N MET A 189 27.69 32.11 36.96
CA MET A 189 28.45 31.91 38.20
C MET A 189 28.26 33.05 39.19
N ALA A 190 28.34 32.71 40.47
CA ALA A 190 28.25 33.60 41.63
C ALA A 190 29.21 33.08 42.71
N ASP A 191 29.95 33.96 43.37
CA ASP A 191 30.63 33.65 44.63
C ASP A 191 29.66 33.67 45.81
N PHE A 192 30.13 33.19 46.96
CA PHE A 192 29.37 33.19 48.20
C PHE A 192 29.95 34.21 49.18
N ASP A 193 29.34 35.38 49.25
CA ASP A 193 29.86 36.54 49.95
C ASP A 193 29.79 36.41 51.48
N ASN A 194 30.90 36.76 52.14
CA ASN A 194 31.00 36.78 53.60
C ASN A 194 30.51 38.13 54.16
N PRO A 195 29.46 38.18 55.00
CA PRO A 195 29.00 39.44 55.59
C PRO A 195 30.01 40.07 56.56
N ASN A 196 31.01 39.31 57.02
CA ASN A 196 32.01 39.77 57.99
C ASN A 196 33.39 40.02 57.36
N ASP A 197 33.67 39.51 56.16
CA ASP A 197 34.98 39.64 55.51
C ASP A 197 34.85 39.86 53.99
N PRO A 198 34.87 41.12 53.52
CA PRO A 198 34.80 41.42 52.09
C PRO A 198 35.95 40.85 51.26
N ALA A 199 37.04 40.37 51.87
CA ALA A 199 38.15 39.77 51.16
C ALA A 199 37.86 38.35 50.64
N ASP A 200 36.79 37.71 51.12
CA ASP A 200 36.34 36.41 50.62
C ASP A 200 35.59 36.52 49.27
N SER A 201 35.21 37.72 48.83
CA SER A 201 34.57 37.93 47.53
C SER A 201 35.60 37.94 46.39
N SER A 202 35.37 37.10 45.39
CA SER A 202 36.23 36.93 44.22
C SER A 202 35.74 37.76 43.03
N TRP A 203 34.44 38.06 42.94
CA TRP A 203 33.84 38.81 41.83
C TRP A 203 32.57 39.55 42.23
N GLY A 204 32.13 40.49 41.39
CA GLY A 204 30.91 41.22 41.65
C GLY A 204 30.99 42.13 42.87
N SER A 205 29.96 42.11 43.71
CA SER A 205 29.81 42.96 44.88
C SER A 205 30.04 42.16 46.14
N ALA A 206 31.09 42.47 46.92
CA ALA A 206 31.38 41.82 48.21
C ALA A 206 30.34 42.04 49.34
N VAL A 207 29.18 42.62 49.01
CA VAL A 207 28.06 42.82 49.94
C VAL A 207 27.03 41.73 49.65
N PRO A 208 26.84 40.77 50.58
CA PRO A 208 25.98 39.64 50.32
C PRO A 208 24.52 40.05 50.16
N VAL A 209 23.81 39.35 49.29
CA VAL A 209 22.34 39.44 49.22
C VAL A 209 21.71 38.87 50.49
N THR A 210 20.46 39.27 50.77
CA THR A 210 19.81 39.03 52.06
C THR A 210 19.82 37.55 52.45
N LEU A 211 19.39 36.69 51.53
CA LEU A 211 19.33 35.25 51.75
C LEU A 211 20.37 34.52 50.89
N GLU A 212 21.60 35.01 50.90
CA GLU A 212 22.64 34.39 50.08
C GLU A 212 22.96 32.95 50.45
N MET A 213 23.16 32.12 49.43
CA MET A 213 23.36 30.69 49.60
C MET A 213 24.35 30.15 48.57
N CYS A 214 25.18 29.20 48.97
CA CYS A 214 26.02 28.43 48.05
C CYS A 214 25.41 27.04 47.85
N PRO A 215 24.92 26.70 46.65
CA PRO A 215 24.55 25.32 46.32
C PRO A 215 25.70 24.32 46.52
N VAL A 216 25.41 23.19 47.16
CA VAL A 216 26.40 22.17 47.53
C VAL A 216 25.93 20.78 47.09
N PRO A 217 26.66 19.66 47.34
CA PRO A 217 26.24 18.35 46.85
C PRO A 217 24.79 18.00 47.20
N GLY A 218 24.06 17.57 46.17
CA GLY A 218 22.62 17.27 46.20
C GLY A 218 21.71 18.41 45.72
N ASP A 219 22.22 19.64 45.59
CA ASP A 219 21.51 20.72 44.90
C ASP A 219 21.62 20.60 43.38
N SER A 220 22.52 19.74 42.88
CA SER A 220 22.69 19.43 41.45
C SER A 220 21.35 19.20 40.75
N GLY A 221 21.11 19.91 39.66
CA GLY A 221 19.86 19.87 38.91
C GLY A 221 18.76 20.83 39.41
N GLY A 222 18.98 21.51 40.54
CA GLY A 222 18.10 22.54 41.09
C GLY A 222 17.98 23.75 40.18
N GLY A 223 16.95 24.57 40.39
CA GLY A 223 16.66 25.70 39.51
C GLY A 223 17.16 27.03 40.05
N LEU A 224 17.84 27.83 39.20
CA LEU A 224 18.11 29.25 39.43
C LEU A 224 17.06 30.09 38.71
N PHE A 225 16.31 30.91 39.45
CA PHE A 225 15.22 31.73 38.93
C PHE A 225 15.53 33.21 39.00
N ILE A 226 15.55 33.91 37.86
CA ILE A 226 15.63 35.37 37.80
C ILE A 226 14.22 35.97 37.67
N GLN A 227 14.08 37.25 38.01
CA GLN A 227 12.80 37.95 37.91
C GLN A 227 12.84 39.05 36.84
N GLU A 228 11.93 39.00 35.87
CA GLU A 228 11.75 40.05 34.87
C GLU A 228 10.27 40.38 34.70
N SER A 229 9.94 41.68 34.71
CA SER A 229 8.56 42.17 34.55
C SER A 229 7.56 41.51 35.50
N GLY A 230 7.99 41.20 36.74
CA GLY A 230 7.18 40.56 37.77
C GLY A 230 7.02 39.04 37.64
N ARG A 231 7.60 38.40 36.62
CA ARG A 231 7.58 36.94 36.44
C ARG A 231 8.93 36.32 36.80
N HIS A 232 8.89 35.14 37.41
CA HIS A 232 10.09 34.34 37.68
C HIS A 232 10.37 33.39 36.51
N TRP A 233 11.62 33.38 36.06
CA TRP A 233 12.09 32.62 34.92
C TRP A 233 13.24 31.70 35.32
N LEU A 234 13.15 30.42 34.98
CA LEU A 234 14.23 29.45 35.18
C LEU A 234 15.40 29.78 34.22
N ALA A 235 16.45 30.37 34.76
CA ALA A 235 17.62 30.86 34.02
C ALA A 235 18.81 29.89 34.08
N GLY A 236 18.93 29.11 35.15
CA GLY A 236 20.06 28.19 35.35
C GLY A 236 19.64 26.86 35.98
N ILE A 237 20.46 25.84 35.75
CA ILE A 237 20.40 24.55 36.42
C ILE A 237 21.67 24.36 37.24
N THR A 238 21.55 24.11 38.54
CA THR A 238 22.70 23.95 39.46
C THR A 238 23.58 22.80 38.97
N SER A 239 24.86 23.09 38.72
CA SER A 239 25.79 22.14 38.09
C SER A 239 26.97 21.80 39.00
N PHE A 240 27.70 22.81 39.49
CA PHE A 240 28.91 22.56 40.28
C PHE A 240 29.21 23.68 41.27
N ILE A 241 30.18 23.40 42.15
CA ILE A 241 30.79 24.35 43.07
C ILE A 241 32.31 24.28 42.92
N VAL A 242 32.97 25.42 43.05
CA VAL A 242 34.43 25.59 43.07
C VAL A 242 34.83 26.05 44.46
N HIS A 243 35.76 25.33 45.07
CA HIS A 243 36.30 25.68 46.38
C HIS A 243 37.50 26.61 46.23
N GLU A 244 37.41 27.83 46.78
CA GLU A 244 38.42 28.89 46.55
C GLU A 244 39.15 29.32 47.82
N SER A 245 38.50 29.24 48.98
CA SER A 245 38.93 29.95 50.19
C SER A 245 39.82 29.16 51.15
N THR A 246 39.89 27.82 51.08
CA THR A 246 40.80 27.04 51.95
C THR A 246 41.66 26.01 51.22
N PRO A 247 42.98 25.95 51.49
CA PRO A 247 43.82 24.90 50.95
C PRO A 247 43.35 23.51 51.42
N TRP A 248 43.37 22.51 50.53
CA TRP A 248 42.83 21.16 50.76
C TRP A 248 43.27 20.47 52.07
N TRP A 249 44.44 20.80 52.61
CA TRP A 249 44.93 20.26 53.88
C TRP A 249 44.27 20.88 55.14
N GLN A 250 43.55 22.00 54.99
CA GLN A 250 42.72 22.63 56.02
C GLN A 250 41.24 22.23 55.91
N ASN A 251 40.87 21.43 54.91
CA ASN A 251 39.55 20.85 54.71
C ASN A 251 39.55 19.32 54.89
N PRO A 252 39.85 18.80 56.11
CA PRO A 252 39.99 17.36 56.35
C PRO A 252 38.65 16.59 56.26
N LEU A 253 37.52 17.29 56.27
CA LEU A 253 36.18 16.74 56.14
C LEU A 253 35.67 16.74 54.68
N MET A 254 36.44 17.28 53.74
CA MET A 254 36.06 17.47 52.33
C MET A 254 34.71 18.18 52.15
N ARG A 255 34.43 19.16 53.00
CA ARG A 255 33.19 19.96 52.96
C ARG A 255 33.28 21.06 51.92
N LEU A 256 32.14 21.48 51.38
CA LEU A 256 32.03 22.52 50.36
C LEU A 256 31.06 23.62 50.80
N GLY A 257 31.05 24.76 50.12
CA GLY A 257 30.12 25.86 50.41
C GLY A 257 30.58 26.74 51.57
N PHE A 258 31.88 26.95 51.69
CA PHE A 258 32.43 27.99 52.55
C PHE A 258 32.25 29.37 51.90
N TYR A 259 32.32 30.43 52.69
CA TYR A 259 32.42 31.76 52.10
C TYR A 259 33.61 31.86 51.13
N GLY A 260 33.41 32.60 50.05
CA GLY A 260 34.30 32.69 48.89
C GLY A 260 34.23 31.52 47.91
N ASP A 261 33.52 30.43 48.22
CA ASP A 261 33.28 29.38 47.22
C ASP A 261 32.32 29.86 46.13
N THR A 262 32.55 29.38 44.92
CA THR A 262 31.80 29.82 43.74
C THR A 262 30.90 28.73 43.21
N THR A 263 29.65 29.07 42.95
CA THR A 263 28.67 28.16 42.34
C THR A 263 28.55 28.41 40.85
N GLY A 264 28.42 27.32 40.08
CA GLY A 264 28.11 27.33 38.66
C GLY A 264 26.74 26.73 38.35
N TRP A 265 25.97 27.44 37.54
CA TRP A 265 24.73 26.94 36.93
C TRP A 265 24.89 26.82 35.41
N THR A 266 24.43 25.71 34.85
CA THR A 266 24.26 25.57 33.39
C THR A 266 23.15 26.51 32.93
N ARG A 267 23.49 27.43 32.02
CA ARG A 267 22.61 28.49 31.51
C ARG A 267 21.50 27.92 30.63
N VAL A 268 20.26 27.97 31.09
CA VAL A 268 19.09 27.36 30.42
C VAL A 268 18.82 27.98 29.05
N SER A 269 19.03 29.30 28.91
CA SER A 269 18.77 30.01 27.65
C SER A 269 19.61 29.47 26.48
N ALA A 270 20.84 29.00 26.75
CA ALA A 270 21.74 28.39 25.78
C ALA A 270 21.24 27.03 25.25
N PHE A 271 20.34 26.36 25.97
CA PHE A 271 19.87 25.01 25.65
C PHE A 271 18.39 24.93 25.26
N ASN A 272 17.69 26.06 25.17
CA ASN A 272 16.26 26.06 24.83
C ASN A 272 15.93 25.32 23.54
N ASN A 273 16.74 25.47 22.48
CA ASN A 273 16.55 24.75 21.22
C ASN A 273 16.69 23.23 21.39
N TRP A 274 17.67 22.78 22.19
CA TRP A 274 17.84 21.37 22.49
C TRP A 274 16.65 20.84 23.31
N ILE A 275 16.23 21.56 24.35
CA ILE A 275 15.08 21.17 25.17
C ILE A 275 13.82 21.07 24.29
N ASP A 276 13.51 22.10 23.49
CA ASP A 276 12.31 22.14 22.62
C ASP A 276 12.31 21.06 21.54
N SER A 277 13.50 20.62 21.08
CA SER A 277 13.61 19.51 20.13
C SER A 277 13.39 18.13 20.78
N ASN A 278 13.46 18.05 22.11
CA ASN A 278 13.34 16.81 22.86
C ASN A 278 12.00 16.69 23.61
N ILE A 279 11.28 17.79 23.83
CA ILE A 279 9.96 17.78 24.45
C ILE A 279 8.85 18.04 23.41
N PRO A 280 7.69 17.40 23.53
CA PRO A 280 6.52 17.74 22.72
C PRO A 280 5.92 19.09 23.12
N HIS A 281 5.36 19.80 22.15
CA HIS A 281 4.60 21.03 22.36
C HIS A 281 3.11 20.76 22.19
N TYR A 282 2.35 20.94 23.25
CA TYR A 282 0.92 20.62 23.26
C TYR A 282 0.06 21.82 22.91
N TRP A 283 -0.95 21.58 22.07
CA TRP A 283 -2.02 22.53 21.83
C TRP A 283 -2.93 22.62 23.06
N THR A 284 -3.26 23.84 23.47
CA THR A 284 -4.05 24.11 24.70
C THR A 284 -5.33 24.91 24.44
N SER A 285 -5.53 25.41 23.21
CA SER A 285 -6.67 26.28 22.90
C SER A 285 -7.99 25.52 22.78
N PHE A 286 -8.99 25.98 23.53
CA PHE A 286 -10.38 25.50 23.45
C PHE A 286 -11.22 26.27 22.43
N SER A 287 -10.67 27.29 21.76
CA SER A 287 -11.40 28.04 20.75
C SER A 287 -11.83 27.13 19.58
N PRO A 288 -13.06 27.24 19.07
CA PRO A 288 -13.48 26.50 17.87
C PRO A 288 -12.62 26.80 16.65
N ASN A 289 -12.10 28.04 16.55
CA ASN A 289 -11.20 28.50 15.50
C ASN A 289 -10.00 29.21 16.13
N ALA A 290 -8.78 28.75 15.87
CA ALA A 290 -7.59 29.37 16.45
C ALA A 290 -6.37 29.30 15.50
N PRO A 291 -5.56 30.37 15.38
CA PRO A 291 -4.37 30.37 14.55
C PRO A 291 -3.26 29.48 15.12
N PHE A 292 -2.59 28.70 14.25
CA PHE A 292 -1.41 27.91 14.63
C PHE A 292 -0.27 28.80 15.14
N SER A 293 -0.07 29.96 14.51
CA SER A 293 1.00 30.92 14.80
C SER A 293 0.83 31.71 16.10
N ASN A 294 -0.31 31.58 16.79
CA ASN A 294 -0.51 32.25 18.07
C ASN A 294 0.07 31.42 19.22
N ALA A 295 1.16 31.93 19.80
CA ALA A 295 1.84 31.37 20.96
C ALA A 295 0.90 31.02 22.13
N ALA A 296 -0.15 31.82 22.38
CA ALA A 296 -1.09 31.58 23.48
C ALA A 296 -1.92 30.28 23.33
N ASN A 297 -1.93 29.68 22.13
CA ASN A 297 -2.60 28.42 21.88
C ASN A 297 -1.73 27.19 22.17
N TRP A 298 -0.47 27.38 22.56
CA TRP A 298 0.49 26.32 22.85
C TRP A 298 0.94 26.35 24.31
N GLU A 299 1.23 25.18 24.86
CA GLU A 299 1.87 25.06 26.17
C GLU A 299 3.16 25.91 26.21
N GLN A 300 3.41 26.55 27.36
CA GLN A 300 4.54 27.47 27.59
C GLN A 300 4.57 28.71 26.67
N GLY A 301 3.58 28.93 25.80
CA GLY A 301 3.59 30.05 24.87
C GLY A 301 4.55 29.87 23.69
N ILE A 302 4.79 28.62 23.26
CA ILE A 302 5.80 28.31 22.23
C ILE A 302 5.12 27.70 21.01
N VAL A 303 5.17 28.40 19.88
CA VAL A 303 4.74 27.84 18.59
C VAL A 303 5.80 26.82 18.14
N PRO A 304 5.43 25.55 17.88
CA PRO A 304 6.40 24.53 17.51
C PRO A 304 6.96 24.79 16.10
N GLY A 305 8.29 24.71 15.96
CA GLY A 305 9.03 24.86 14.71
C GLY A 305 9.56 23.55 14.13
N ALA A 306 10.49 23.62 13.18
CA ALA A 306 10.91 22.49 12.33
C ALA A 306 11.47 21.28 13.09
N GLY A 307 12.18 21.49 14.21
CA GLY A 307 12.73 20.41 15.03
C GLY A 307 11.75 19.80 16.04
N HIS A 308 10.56 20.41 16.19
CA HIS A 308 9.67 20.14 17.32
C HIS A 308 8.57 19.14 16.96
N ALA A 309 8.04 18.45 17.97
CA ALA A 309 6.81 17.68 17.85
C ALA A 309 5.62 18.56 18.25
N ALA A 310 4.64 18.71 17.35
CA ALA A 310 3.37 19.37 17.61
C ALA A 310 2.33 18.32 18.00
N VAL A 311 1.80 18.39 19.22
CA VAL A 311 0.87 17.40 19.77
C VAL A 311 -0.50 18.01 20.02
N LEU A 312 -1.53 17.39 19.44
CA LEU A 312 -2.93 17.75 19.59
C LEU A 312 -3.63 16.65 20.40
N ASP A 313 -3.79 16.89 21.70
CA ASP A 313 -4.33 15.92 22.65
C ASP A 313 -5.52 16.52 23.41
N MET A 314 -6.63 16.73 22.69
CA MET A 314 -7.83 17.34 23.26
C MET A 314 -9.09 16.81 22.62
N SER A 315 -10.10 16.48 23.42
CA SER A 315 -11.40 16.05 22.91
C SER A 315 -12.18 17.18 22.23
N GLY A 316 -13.14 16.80 21.38
CA GLY A 316 -14.01 17.73 20.64
C GLY A 316 -13.55 17.98 19.21
N SER A 317 -14.19 18.94 18.54
CA SER A 317 -13.86 19.34 17.16
C SER A 317 -13.34 20.77 17.13
N ARG A 318 -12.25 21.00 16.39
CA ARG A 318 -11.54 22.29 16.32
C ARG A 318 -11.11 22.57 14.89
N THR A 319 -11.03 23.84 14.53
CA THR A 319 -10.39 24.31 13.30
C THR A 319 -9.16 25.13 13.64
N MET A 320 -8.06 24.78 12.99
CA MET A 320 -6.80 25.48 13.10
C MET A 320 -6.53 26.22 11.80
N THR A 321 -6.22 27.51 11.89
CA THR A 321 -5.97 28.36 10.73
C THR A 321 -4.49 28.66 10.57
N PHE A 322 -4.07 28.86 9.32
CA PHE A 322 -2.68 29.09 8.94
C PHE A 322 -2.55 30.38 8.14
N SER A 323 -1.46 31.11 8.38
CA SER A 323 -1.12 32.37 7.72
C SER A 323 0.23 32.32 7.00
N GLU A 324 0.93 31.19 7.11
CA GLU A 324 2.26 30.91 6.56
C GLU A 324 2.48 29.41 6.48
N ASP A 325 3.52 28.99 5.77
CA ASP A 325 3.96 27.61 5.74
C ASP A 325 4.55 27.21 7.10
N VAL A 326 4.19 26.03 7.58
CA VAL A 326 4.63 25.50 8.87
C VAL A 326 5.44 24.24 8.64
N THR A 327 6.54 24.10 9.36
CA THR A 327 7.30 22.85 9.42
C THR A 327 7.45 22.40 10.86
N ASN A 328 7.16 21.13 11.11
CA ASN A 328 7.47 20.43 12.35
C ASN A 328 8.22 19.12 12.06
N ARG A 329 8.83 18.52 13.09
CA ARG A 329 9.42 17.19 12.99
C ARG A 329 8.30 16.15 12.93
N THR A 330 7.37 16.22 13.86
CA THR A 330 6.26 15.27 13.96
C THR A 330 4.97 16.03 14.27
N LEU A 331 3.89 15.63 13.61
CA LEU A 331 2.53 16.00 13.98
C LEU A 331 1.87 14.78 14.62
N HIS A 332 1.45 14.90 15.88
CA HIS A 332 0.75 13.84 16.60
C HIS A 332 -0.63 14.33 17.05
N LEU A 333 -1.67 13.64 16.62
CA LEU A 333 -3.03 13.82 17.10
C LEU A 333 -3.40 12.60 17.95
N ALA A 334 -3.46 12.79 19.27
CA ALA A 334 -3.80 11.74 20.22
C ALA A 334 -5.32 11.65 20.42
N HIS A 335 -6.00 12.78 20.58
CA HIS A 335 -7.45 12.82 20.78
C HIS A 335 -8.10 13.97 20.01
N GLY A 336 -9.37 13.75 19.61
CA GLY A 336 -10.24 14.77 19.02
C GLY A 336 -10.15 14.93 17.50
N ASN A 337 -10.99 15.82 16.97
CA ASN A 337 -11.10 16.07 15.55
C ASN A 337 -10.55 17.45 15.21
N PHE A 338 -9.45 17.52 14.47
CA PHE A 338 -8.81 18.77 14.09
C PHE A 338 -8.92 19.00 12.59
N THR A 339 -9.47 20.15 12.21
CA THR A 339 -9.48 20.64 10.83
C THR A 339 -8.32 21.59 10.63
N PHE A 340 -7.38 21.22 9.79
CA PHE A 340 -6.32 22.08 9.30
C PHE A 340 -6.87 22.85 8.10
N SER A 341 -7.36 24.07 8.36
CA SER A 341 -7.81 25.00 7.34
C SER A 341 -6.61 25.76 6.81
N LEU A 342 -5.91 25.16 5.85
CA LEU A 342 -4.59 25.60 5.42
C LEU A 342 -4.58 26.86 4.55
N GLY A 343 -5.71 27.24 3.92
CA GLY A 343 -5.84 28.55 3.26
C GLY A 343 -4.82 28.86 2.15
N GLY A 344 -4.28 27.85 1.49
CA GLY A 344 -3.26 27.93 0.45
C GLY A 344 -1.86 27.57 0.92
N PHE A 345 -1.63 27.49 2.24
CA PHE A 345 -0.33 27.21 2.83
C PHE A 345 -0.03 25.71 2.93
N THR A 346 1.22 25.41 3.24
CA THR A 346 1.75 24.06 3.42
C THR A 346 2.09 23.79 4.88
N TYR A 347 1.58 22.70 5.44
CA TYR A 347 2.06 22.12 6.69
C TYR A 347 2.96 20.93 6.38
N THR A 348 4.20 20.96 6.84
CA THR A 348 5.19 19.89 6.64
C THR A 348 5.55 19.21 7.95
N ALA A 349 5.32 17.91 8.05
CA ALA A 349 5.91 17.07 9.08
C ALA A 349 7.10 16.29 8.48
N SER A 350 8.31 16.67 8.85
CA SER A 350 9.55 16.26 8.15
C SER A 350 10.23 15.00 8.70
N GLY A 351 9.89 14.59 9.92
CA GLY A 351 10.51 13.47 10.63
C GLY A 351 10.00 12.09 10.19
N SER A 352 10.43 11.05 10.90
CA SER A 352 9.95 9.68 10.73
C SER A 352 9.83 8.99 12.09
N PRO A 353 8.62 8.66 12.58
CA PRO A 353 7.32 8.94 11.96
C PRO A 353 7.04 10.45 11.84
N SER A 354 6.41 10.84 10.74
CA SER A 354 6.05 12.23 10.44
C SER A 354 4.67 12.59 10.98
N LEU A 355 3.68 11.72 10.74
CA LEU A 355 2.30 11.91 11.15
C LEU A 355 1.82 10.72 11.97
N LEU A 356 1.27 11.02 13.13
CA LEU A 356 0.67 10.07 14.05
C LEU A 356 -0.77 10.52 14.33
N VAL A 357 -1.76 9.70 14.00
CA VAL A 357 -3.18 9.98 14.30
C VAL A 357 -3.77 8.76 14.98
N GLY A 358 -4.12 8.88 16.26
CA GLY A 358 -4.52 7.72 17.06
C GLY A 358 -3.42 6.67 17.08
N ASP A 359 -2.29 7.00 17.70
CA ASP A 359 -1.07 6.19 17.67
C ASP A 359 -1.04 5.13 18.76
N GLU A 360 -1.29 5.54 20.01
CA GLU A 360 -1.20 4.69 21.19
C GLU A 360 -2.56 4.08 21.59
N ALA A 361 -2.52 3.05 22.43
CA ALA A 361 -3.72 2.49 23.03
C ALA A 361 -4.56 3.60 23.69
N VAL A 362 -5.88 3.54 23.52
CA VAL A 362 -6.90 4.54 23.95
C VAL A 362 -6.98 5.84 23.15
N GLU A 363 -6.00 6.15 22.30
CA GLU A 363 -6.05 7.35 21.46
C GLU A 363 -7.17 7.25 20.40
N ASN A 364 -7.87 8.37 20.17
CA ASN A 364 -8.96 8.48 19.21
C ASN A 364 -8.97 9.86 18.56
N ALA A 365 -8.40 9.95 17.37
CA ALA A 365 -8.19 11.20 16.69
C ALA A 365 -8.57 11.18 15.22
N LYS A 366 -8.93 12.36 14.72
CA LYS A 366 -9.18 12.63 13.31
C LYS A 366 -8.52 13.92 12.86
N LEU A 367 -7.75 13.86 11.78
CA LEU A 367 -7.26 15.02 11.04
C LEU A 367 -8.11 15.25 9.79
N ILE A 368 -8.56 16.49 9.59
CA ILE A 368 -9.21 16.94 8.35
C ILE A 368 -8.30 17.98 7.69
N VAL A 369 -7.92 17.77 6.44
CA VAL A 369 -7.06 18.68 5.67
C VAL A 369 -7.91 19.39 4.61
N SER A 370 -7.93 20.72 4.63
CA SER A 370 -8.72 21.53 3.68
C SER A 370 -7.95 22.74 3.16
N GLY A 371 -8.21 23.08 1.89
CA GLY A 371 -7.77 24.33 1.28
C GLY A 371 -6.25 24.58 1.18
N GLY A 372 -5.39 23.57 1.29
CA GLY A 372 -3.93 23.69 1.18
C GLY A 372 -3.24 22.33 1.25
N THR A 373 -1.94 22.29 1.53
CA THR A 373 -1.13 21.06 1.43
C THR A 373 -0.60 20.56 2.77
N LEU A 374 -0.86 19.30 3.10
CA LEU A 374 -0.13 18.54 4.12
C LEU A 374 1.02 17.77 3.44
N VAL A 375 2.25 17.89 3.93
CA VAL A 375 3.40 17.11 3.49
C VAL A 375 3.90 16.27 4.65
N THR A 376 4.06 14.97 4.43
CA THR A 376 4.65 14.04 5.41
C THR A 376 5.92 13.43 4.82
N GLY A 377 7.09 13.80 5.39
CA GLY A 377 8.42 13.43 4.89
C GLY A 377 8.79 11.98 5.14
N GLY A 378 8.42 11.43 6.29
CA GLY A 378 8.56 10.01 6.64
C GLY A 378 7.23 9.26 6.64
N ASP A 379 7.20 8.13 7.33
CA ASP A 379 6.01 7.28 7.44
C ASP A 379 4.90 7.97 8.26
N ALA A 380 3.66 7.70 7.90
CA ALA A 380 2.45 8.19 8.56
C ALA A 380 1.59 7.02 9.07
N PHE A 381 1.04 7.16 10.28
CA PHE A 381 0.29 6.11 10.94
C PHE A 381 -1.09 6.59 11.38
N LEU A 382 -2.12 5.78 11.08
CA LEU A 382 -3.51 6.03 11.44
C LEU A 382 -4.02 4.80 12.21
N GLY A 383 -4.19 4.89 13.53
CA GLY A 383 -4.59 3.74 14.34
C GLY A 383 -3.45 2.72 14.50
N ARG A 384 -2.25 3.13 14.93
CA ARG A 384 -1.04 2.28 14.88
C ARG A 384 -1.09 1.10 15.84
N GLN A 385 -1.36 1.34 17.12
CA GLN A 385 -1.42 0.30 18.15
C GLN A 385 -2.83 -0.27 18.31
N ALA A 386 -2.92 -1.45 18.92
CA ALA A 386 -4.20 -2.09 19.21
C ALA A 386 -5.12 -1.14 20.01
N SER A 387 -6.41 -1.12 19.64
CA SER A 387 -7.45 -0.24 20.22
C SER A 387 -7.33 1.26 19.91
N ALA A 388 -6.25 1.72 19.26
CA ALA A 388 -6.15 3.10 18.80
C ALA A 388 -7.13 3.36 17.65
N VAL A 389 -7.63 4.59 17.52
CA VAL A 389 -8.51 5.00 16.42
C VAL A 389 -7.93 6.24 15.73
N GLY A 390 -7.52 6.07 14.47
CA GLY A 390 -6.91 7.12 13.69
C GLY A 390 -7.64 7.37 12.38
N ALA A 391 -7.93 8.63 12.07
CA ALA A 391 -8.61 9.00 10.83
C ALA A 391 -7.96 10.21 10.15
N VAL A 392 -7.73 10.13 8.84
CA VAL A 392 -7.37 11.30 8.03
C VAL A 392 -8.41 11.49 6.94
N GLN A 393 -8.86 12.73 6.76
CA GLN A 393 -9.79 13.10 5.70
C GLN A 393 -9.27 14.32 4.94
N THR A 394 -9.16 14.25 3.62
CA THR A 394 -8.98 15.43 2.78
C THR A 394 -10.34 15.89 2.23
N THR A 395 -10.57 17.21 2.25
CA THR A 395 -11.78 17.84 1.68
C THR A 395 -11.41 18.86 0.61
N THR A 396 -12.39 19.53 0.00
CA THR A 396 -12.18 20.43 -1.15
C THR A 396 -10.95 21.34 -1.00
N GLY A 397 -10.07 21.29 -2.00
CA GLY A 397 -8.81 22.06 -2.03
C GLY A 397 -7.70 21.54 -1.11
N GLY A 398 -7.98 20.50 -0.31
CA GLY A 398 -6.98 19.81 0.51
C GLY A 398 -6.13 18.84 -0.31
N VAL A 399 -4.82 18.90 -0.10
CA VAL A 399 -3.83 17.98 -0.69
C VAL A 399 -3.02 17.35 0.42
N TRP A 400 -2.80 16.04 0.38
CA TRP A 400 -1.82 15.37 1.23
C TRP A 400 -0.77 14.67 0.37
N ASN A 401 0.49 15.13 0.47
CA ASN A 401 1.65 14.53 -0.18
C ASN A 401 2.49 13.76 0.85
N ALA A 402 2.31 12.44 0.90
CA ALA A 402 3.11 11.54 1.71
C ALA A 402 4.32 11.02 0.91
N GLN A 403 5.51 11.43 1.33
CA GLN A 403 6.77 10.95 0.76
C GLN A 403 7.13 9.54 1.26
N GLY A 404 6.77 9.22 2.50
CA GLY A 404 6.88 7.89 3.08
C GLY A 404 5.68 6.98 2.78
N SER A 405 5.58 5.88 3.54
CA SER A 405 4.43 4.99 3.51
C SER A 405 3.32 5.49 4.44
N VAL A 406 2.08 5.16 4.10
CA VAL A 406 0.90 5.44 4.93
C VAL A 406 0.34 4.12 5.42
N TYR A 407 0.25 3.97 6.74
CA TYR A 407 -0.28 2.78 7.40
C TYR A 407 -1.65 3.08 8.00
N VAL A 408 -2.64 2.35 7.51
CA VAL A 408 -4.03 2.46 7.93
C VAL A 408 -4.37 1.22 8.76
N GLY A 409 -4.48 1.42 10.08
CA GLY A 409 -4.88 0.43 11.07
C GLY A 409 -3.75 -0.43 11.65
N GLY A 410 -2.47 -0.11 11.41
CA GLY A 410 -1.37 -0.94 11.91
C GLY A 410 0.02 -0.48 11.49
N THR A 411 0.94 -1.42 11.30
CA THR A 411 2.34 -1.18 10.92
C THR A 411 2.79 -2.10 9.77
N ALA A 412 4.05 -2.02 9.38
CA ALA A 412 4.65 -2.99 8.46
C ALA A 412 4.70 -4.42 9.04
N ALA A 413 4.81 -4.55 10.36
CA ALA A 413 4.95 -5.84 11.05
C ALA A 413 3.61 -6.58 11.18
N GLY A 414 2.51 -5.85 11.29
CA GLY A 414 1.21 -6.45 11.55
C GLY A 414 0.12 -5.43 11.78
N PRO A 415 -1.12 -5.92 11.95
CA PRO A 415 -2.27 -5.07 12.16
C PRO A 415 -2.30 -4.52 13.61
N GLY A 416 -2.97 -3.40 13.79
CA GLY A 416 -3.02 -2.60 15.02
C GLY A 416 -4.44 -2.16 15.36
N GLY A 417 -4.68 -0.85 15.39
CA GLY A 417 -5.96 -0.24 15.73
C GLY A 417 -6.88 -0.02 14.52
N LYS A 418 -7.92 0.80 14.70
CA LYS A 418 -8.85 1.20 13.65
C LYS A 418 -8.29 2.40 12.90
N GLY A 419 -7.89 2.24 11.64
CA GLY A 419 -7.38 3.33 10.81
C GLY A 419 -8.29 3.67 9.65
N SER A 420 -8.59 4.93 9.37
CA SER A 420 -9.37 5.31 8.18
C SER A 420 -8.75 6.46 7.38
N LEU A 421 -8.87 6.38 6.05
CA LEU A 421 -8.44 7.42 5.12
C LEU A 421 -9.59 7.78 4.17
N THR A 422 -10.03 9.03 4.19
CA THR A 422 -11.07 9.52 3.27
C THR A 422 -10.51 10.60 2.35
N VAL A 423 -10.54 10.34 1.05
CA VAL A 423 -10.20 11.30 0.00
C VAL A 423 -11.48 11.88 -0.57
N GLY A 424 -11.87 13.06 -0.09
CA GLY A 424 -13.10 13.74 -0.50
C GLY A 424 -13.05 14.29 -1.93
N ALA A 425 -14.22 14.51 -2.54
CA ALA A 425 -14.32 15.14 -3.84
C ALA A 425 -13.60 16.51 -3.87
N GLY A 426 -12.89 16.81 -4.97
CA GLY A 426 -12.10 18.04 -5.11
C GLY A 426 -10.84 18.10 -4.24
N SER A 427 -10.38 16.96 -3.71
CA SER A 427 -9.17 16.83 -2.89
C SER A 427 -8.21 15.77 -3.45
N THR A 428 -6.97 15.74 -2.97
CA THR A 428 -5.96 14.79 -3.45
C THR A 428 -5.12 14.20 -2.32
N VAL A 429 -4.81 12.90 -2.41
CA VAL A 429 -3.81 12.23 -1.57
C VAL A 429 -2.80 11.51 -2.46
N ASN A 430 -1.52 11.81 -2.30
CA ASN A 430 -0.42 11.19 -3.03
C ASN A 430 0.50 10.47 -2.05
N VAL A 431 0.62 9.15 -2.19
CA VAL A 431 1.53 8.32 -1.38
C VAL A 431 2.66 7.81 -2.26
N ASN A 432 3.87 8.35 -2.11
CA ASN A 432 5.01 7.91 -2.89
C ASN A 432 5.45 6.48 -2.49
N GLY A 433 5.37 6.17 -1.19
CA GLY A 433 5.64 4.84 -0.65
C GLY A 433 4.49 3.85 -0.84
N THR A 434 4.30 3.00 0.17
CA THR A 434 3.19 2.04 0.19
C THR A 434 1.99 2.64 0.93
N LEU A 435 0.80 2.59 0.32
CA LEU A 435 -0.45 2.70 1.07
C LEU A 435 -0.80 1.30 1.57
N ARG A 436 -0.64 1.07 2.87
CA ARG A 436 -0.81 -0.23 3.50
C ARG A 436 -2.01 -0.20 4.43
N VAL A 437 -2.92 -1.15 4.24
CA VAL A 437 -4.13 -1.31 5.05
C VAL A 437 -4.07 -2.66 5.74
N ARG A 438 -3.94 -2.63 7.07
CA ARG A 438 -3.79 -3.81 7.93
C ARG A 438 -4.59 -3.62 9.21
N ASP A 439 -5.90 -3.86 9.17
CA ASP A 439 -6.80 -3.68 10.32
C ASP A 439 -7.14 -5.03 10.99
N LEU A 440 -7.28 -5.01 12.33
CA LEU A 440 -7.79 -6.09 13.19
C LEU A 440 -9.32 -6.04 13.40
N GLY A 441 -10.02 -4.98 12.97
CA GLY A 441 -11.43 -4.72 13.31
C GLY A 441 -12.28 -4.06 12.20
N ILE A 442 -13.56 -3.88 12.51
CA ILE A 442 -14.67 -3.62 11.55
C ILE A 442 -14.69 -2.24 10.85
N ASP A 443 -13.77 -1.31 11.14
CA ASP A 443 -13.95 0.12 10.81
C ASP A 443 -12.83 0.80 10.00
N GLY A 444 -11.73 0.13 9.65
CA GLY A 444 -10.67 0.76 8.88
C GLY A 444 -10.94 0.83 7.37
N GLN A 445 -11.26 2.02 6.84
CA GLN A 445 -11.68 2.18 5.44
C GLN A 445 -10.80 3.19 4.70
N VAL A 446 -10.42 2.86 3.45
CA VAL A 446 -9.97 3.85 2.47
C VAL A 446 -11.13 4.16 1.53
N ALA A 447 -11.66 5.38 1.62
CA ALA A 447 -12.76 5.86 0.80
C ALA A 447 -12.26 6.95 -0.16
N VAL A 448 -12.41 6.75 -1.47
CA VAL A 448 -11.90 7.64 -2.51
C VAL A 448 -13.05 8.18 -3.36
N SER A 449 -13.32 9.48 -3.22
CA SER A 449 -14.22 10.28 -4.06
C SER A 449 -13.51 11.49 -4.72
N GLY A 450 -12.26 11.76 -4.35
CA GLY A 450 -11.32 12.65 -5.04
C GLY A 450 -10.24 11.87 -5.79
N ASN A 451 -9.01 12.38 -5.81
CA ASN A 451 -7.87 11.73 -6.46
C ASN A 451 -6.92 11.13 -5.43
N ALA A 452 -6.64 9.83 -5.51
CA ALA A 452 -5.70 9.14 -4.65
C ALA A 452 -4.62 8.44 -5.48
N SER A 453 -3.36 8.47 -5.05
CA SER A 453 -2.29 7.69 -5.65
C SER A 453 -1.41 6.98 -4.62
N ALA A 454 -0.87 5.81 -4.98
CA ALA A 454 0.10 5.08 -4.18
C ALA A 454 1.16 4.37 -5.04
N GLY A 455 2.44 4.48 -4.68
CA GLY A 455 3.53 3.75 -5.36
C GLY A 455 3.33 2.23 -5.29
N THR A 456 2.92 1.72 -4.12
CA THR A 456 2.44 0.34 -3.95
C THR A 456 1.18 0.35 -3.09
N PHE A 457 0.26 -0.57 -3.37
CA PHE A 457 -0.94 -0.76 -2.58
C PHE A 457 -0.96 -2.16 -1.96
N ASP A 458 -1.11 -2.25 -0.65
CA ASP A 458 -1.03 -3.51 0.11
C ASP A 458 -2.19 -3.60 1.10
N LEU A 459 -3.15 -4.48 0.83
CA LEU A 459 -4.33 -4.71 1.65
C LEU A 459 -4.35 -6.16 2.14
N SER A 460 -4.23 -6.32 3.46
CA SER A 460 -4.33 -7.62 4.15
C SER A 460 -5.05 -7.39 5.48
N VAL A 461 -6.32 -7.75 5.60
CA VAL A 461 -7.09 -7.62 6.85
C VAL A 461 -7.38 -8.99 7.47
N ALA A 462 -7.53 -9.03 8.81
CA ALA A 462 -7.65 -10.29 9.55
C ALA A 462 -9.07 -10.87 9.58
N LEU A 463 -10.11 -10.01 9.53
CA LEU A 463 -11.51 -10.40 9.70
C LEU A 463 -12.39 -9.96 8.52
N GLU A 464 -13.49 -10.68 8.28
CA GLU A 464 -14.49 -10.33 7.27
C GLU A 464 -15.36 -9.16 7.71
N ARG A 465 -15.82 -8.35 6.75
CA ARG A 465 -16.54 -7.09 6.99
C ARG A 465 -17.78 -6.96 6.13
N THR A 466 -18.73 -6.16 6.61
CA THR A 466 -19.96 -5.80 5.88
C THR A 466 -19.76 -4.59 4.97
N LEU A 467 -18.78 -3.73 5.28
CA LEU A 467 -18.40 -2.57 4.48
C LEU A 467 -17.07 -2.84 3.76
N PRO A 468 -16.87 -2.31 2.54
CA PRO A 468 -15.62 -2.48 1.83
C PRO A 468 -14.47 -1.79 2.57
N ASP A 469 -13.34 -2.51 2.69
CA ASP A 469 -12.07 -1.97 3.16
C ASP A 469 -11.65 -0.80 2.26
N ILE A 470 -11.86 -0.95 0.94
CA ILE A 470 -11.55 0.08 -0.06
C ILE A 470 -12.78 0.36 -0.91
N ARG A 471 -13.14 1.65 -1.00
CA ARG A 471 -14.25 2.11 -1.82
C ARG A 471 -13.82 3.23 -2.74
N VAL A 472 -13.98 3.08 -4.05
CA VAL A 472 -13.78 4.14 -5.04
C VAL A 472 -15.12 4.49 -5.69
N PHE A 473 -15.57 5.74 -5.59
CA PHE A 473 -16.97 6.10 -5.91
C PHE A 473 -17.11 7.58 -6.29
N ASN A 474 -18.27 7.97 -6.84
CA ASN A 474 -18.65 9.37 -7.10
C ASN A 474 -17.61 10.20 -7.87
N GLY A 475 -17.02 9.64 -8.93
CA GLY A 475 -15.98 10.33 -9.73
C GLY A 475 -14.57 10.18 -9.18
N GLY A 476 -14.39 9.48 -8.05
CA GLY A 476 -13.09 9.24 -7.46
C GLY A 476 -12.17 8.42 -8.34
N VAL A 477 -10.88 8.75 -8.31
CA VAL A 477 -9.83 8.06 -9.06
C VAL A 477 -8.76 7.58 -8.08
N LEU A 478 -8.50 6.27 -8.05
CA LEU A 478 -7.38 5.67 -7.34
C LEU A 478 -6.34 5.20 -8.37
N THR A 479 -5.09 5.62 -8.25
CA THR A 479 -3.99 5.18 -9.13
C THR A 479 -2.88 4.53 -8.33
N THR A 480 -2.59 3.25 -8.56
CA THR A 480 -1.61 2.50 -7.78
C THR A 480 -0.57 1.84 -8.68
N GLY A 481 0.65 1.62 -8.17
CA GLY A 481 1.65 0.78 -8.83
C GLY A 481 1.28 -0.70 -8.77
N ASN A 482 2.10 -1.52 -8.13
CA ASN A 482 1.71 -2.91 -7.84
C ASN A 482 0.67 -2.94 -6.70
N THR A 483 -0.35 -3.77 -6.88
CA THR A 483 -1.49 -3.88 -5.96
C THR A 483 -1.60 -5.30 -5.43
N PHE A 484 -1.66 -5.45 -4.11
CA PHE A 484 -1.79 -6.74 -3.44
C PHE A 484 -3.06 -6.74 -2.60
N LEU A 485 -3.99 -7.66 -2.91
CA LEU A 485 -5.27 -7.83 -2.22
C LEU A 485 -5.32 -9.21 -1.56
N GLY A 486 -5.20 -9.23 -0.24
CA GLY A 486 -5.11 -10.44 0.58
C GLY A 486 -3.94 -11.30 0.17
N LYS A 487 -2.72 -10.74 0.20
CA LYS A 487 -1.50 -11.43 -0.23
C LYS A 487 -1.19 -12.64 0.66
N ASP A 488 -1.49 -12.54 1.94
CA ASP A 488 -1.10 -13.54 2.93
C ASP A 488 -2.18 -14.61 3.10
N PRO A 489 -1.81 -15.87 3.35
CA PRO A 489 -2.77 -16.94 3.61
C PRO A 489 -3.76 -16.56 4.71
N ASN A 490 -5.05 -16.80 4.49
CA ASN A 490 -6.16 -16.52 5.41
C ASN A 490 -6.51 -15.03 5.62
N THR A 491 -5.82 -14.09 4.97
CA THR A 491 -6.22 -12.68 4.98
C THR A 491 -7.45 -12.46 4.10
N LYS A 492 -8.22 -11.44 4.47
CA LYS A 492 -9.38 -10.96 3.72
C LYS A 492 -9.02 -9.64 3.05
N ALA A 493 -9.79 -9.29 2.03
CA ALA A 493 -9.75 -7.98 1.39
C ALA A 493 -11.12 -7.77 0.73
N LEU A 494 -11.81 -6.69 1.04
CA LEU A 494 -13.08 -6.34 0.40
C LEU A 494 -12.94 -5.00 -0.31
N VAL A 495 -12.81 -5.05 -1.64
CA VAL A 495 -12.73 -3.87 -2.49
C VAL A 495 -14.04 -3.65 -3.23
N GLN A 496 -14.47 -2.40 -3.32
CA GLN A 496 -15.59 -1.99 -4.17
C GLN A 496 -15.26 -0.76 -5.02
N ILE A 497 -15.42 -0.89 -6.34
CA ILE A 497 -15.43 0.25 -7.27
C ILE A 497 -16.89 0.47 -7.67
N ASP A 498 -17.47 1.57 -7.19
CA ASP A 498 -18.85 1.94 -7.48
C ASP A 498 -18.99 2.71 -8.79
N SER A 499 -20.23 3.00 -9.17
CA SER A 499 -20.55 3.86 -10.31
C SER A 499 -19.79 5.19 -10.27
N GLY A 500 -19.15 5.54 -11.39
CA GLY A 500 -18.31 6.72 -11.54
C GLY A 500 -16.92 6.61 -10.87
N GLY A 501 -16.64 5.55 -10.12
CA GLY A 501 -15.31 5.29 -9.57
C GLY A 501 -14.37 4.64 -10.59
N THR A 502 -13.09 5.02 -10.55
CA THR A 502 -12.05 4.44 -11.40
C THR A 502 -10.84 4.01 -10.58
N TRP A 503 -10.41 2.76 -10.73
CA TRP A 503 -9.11 2.29 -10.22
C TRP A 503 -8.16 1.98 -11.37
N ASN A 504 -7.07 2.73 -11.47
CA ASN A 504 -5.96 2.48 -12.38
C ASN A 504 -4.80 1.80 -11.64
N VAL A 505 -4.37 0.64 -12.10
CA VAL A 505 -3.19 -0.09 -11.62
C VAL A 505 -2.15 -0.05 -12.73
N THR A 506 -1.07 0.72 -12.53
CA THR A 506 0.00 0.87 -13.52
C THR A 506 0.95 -0.34 -13.54
N GLY A 507 0.96 -1.13 -12.46
CA GLY A 507 1.65 -2.41 -12.38
C GLY A 507 0.70 -3.61 -12.54
N SER A 508 0.93 -4.65 -11.74
CA SER A 508 0.05 -5.82 -11.67
C SER A 508 -0.82 -5.81 -10.41
N MET A 509 -1.99 -6.43 -10.50
CA MET A 509 -2.89 -6.66 -9.37
C MET A 509 -2.88 -8.15 -9.00
N TYR A 510 -2.54 -8.44 -7.74
CA TYR A 510 -2.49 -9.80 -7.20
C TYR A 510 -3.64 -9.99 -6.21
N VAL A 511 -4.52 -10.93 -6.50
CA VAL A 511 -5.72 -11.22 -5.70
C VAL A 511 -5.61 -12.63 -5.14
N GLY A 512 -5.41 -12.73 -3.82
CA GLY A 512 -5.25 -14.00 -3.11
C GLY A 512 -6.22 -14.20 -1.93
N GLY A 513 -6.66 -13.11 -1.27
CA GLY A 513 -7.41 -13.19 -0.02
C GLY A 513 -8.74 -13.93 -0.15
N THR A 514 -9.21 -14.50 0.95
CA THR A 514 -10.53 -15.14 1.00
C THR A 514 -11.60 -14.07 1.27
N ALA A 515 -12.81 -14.22 0.72
CA ALA A 515 -13.95 -13.40 1.12
C ALA A 515 -15.16 -14.34 1.15
N THR A 516 -15.57 -14.74 2.35
CA THR A 516 -16.78 -15.55 2.56
C THR A 516 -17.85 -14.59 3.08
N VAL A 517 -18.59 -13.91 2.21
CA VAL A 517 -19.81 -13.24 2.73
C VAL A 517 -20.79 -14.34 3.11
N ALA A 518 -20.97 -14.56 4.42
CA ALA A 518 -22.01 -15.42 4.95
C ALA A 518 -23.40 -14.86 4.59
N GLY A 519 -24.10 -15.53 3.68
CA GLY A 519 -25.54 -15.37 3.46
C GLY A 519 -25.96 -14.47 2.31
N GLY A 520 -26.37 -15.08 1.19
CA GLY A 520 -27.15 -14.44 0.12
C GLY A 520 -26.62 -14.70 -1.29
N ALA A 521 -27.51 -14.69 -2.28
CA ALA A 521 -27.22 -14.89 -3.72
C ALA A 521 -26.29 -13.82 -4.36
N ASN A 522 -25.70 -12.93 -3.55
CA ASN A 522 -24.84 -11.81 -3.94
C ASN A 522 -23.56 -11.77 -3.07
N ALA A 523 -22.84 -12.89 -2.96
CA ALA A 523 -21.57 -12.93 -2.22
C ALA A 523 -20.55 -11.99 -2.89
N HIS A 524 -20.13 -10.93 -2.18
CA HIS A 524 -19.08 -10.03 -2.64
C HIS A 524 -17.73 -10.71 -2.49
N GLY A 525 -17.00 -10.83 -3.61
CA GLY A 525 -15.67 -11.40 -3.62
C GLY A 525 -14.60 -10.46 -3.08
N THR A 526 -13.34 -10.89 -3.14
CA THR A 526 -12.15 -10.13 -2.75
C THR A 526 -12.11 -8.74 -3.42
N GLY A 527 -12.76 -8.61 -4.59
CA GLY A 527 -13.11 -7.32 -5.17
C GLY A 527 -14.39 -7.36 -6.01
N THR A 528 -15.12 -6.24 -6.03
CA THR A 528 -16.27 -6.00 -6.90
C THR A 528 -16.09 -4.70 -7.69
N VAL A 529 -16.16 -4.77 -9.02
CA VAL A 529 -16.36 -3.63 -9.92
C VAL A 529 -17.86 -3.55 -10.21
N LYS A 530 -18.59 -2.61 -9.62
CA LYS A 530 -20.03 -2.47 -9.84
C LYS A 530 -20.34 -1.86 -11.21
N ALA A 531 -21.59 -1.98 -11.64
CA ALA A 531 -22.08 -1.29 -12.84
C ALA A 531 -21.76 0.21 -12.78
N GLY A 532 -21.20 0.74 -13.88
CA GLY A 532 -20.71 2.12 -14.00
C GLY A 532 -19.33 2.37 -13.36
N GLY A 533 -18.73 1.39 -12.67
CA GLY A 533 -17.35 1.45 -12.17
C GLY A 533 -16.34 0.93 -13.19
N THR A 534 -15.10 1.40 -13.09
CA THR A 534 -14.02 1.06 -14.04
C THR A 534 -12.76 0.57 -13.32
N LEU A 535 -12.20 -0.54 -13.78
CA LEU A 535 -10.90 -1.07 -13.37
C LEU A 535 -9.95 -1.15 -14.58
N ASN A 536 -8.77 -0.55 -14.47
CA ASN A 536 -7.71 -0.67 -15.49
C ASN A 536 -6.47 -1.27 -14.85
N VAL A 537 -5.95 -2.38 -15.37
CA VAL A 537 -4.70 -3.00 -14.91
C VAL A 537 -3.74 -3.09 -16.08
N ALA A 538 -2.70 -2.25 -16.11
CA ALA A 538 -1.75 -2.22 -17.22
C ALA A 538 -0.95 -3.53 -17.33
N GLY A 539 -0.58 -4.12 -16.20
CA GLY A 539 0.10 -5.41 -16.12
C GLY A 539 -0.86 -6.60 -16.06
N THR A 540 -0.61 -7.50 -15.11
CA THR A 540 -1.39 -8.73 -14.95
C THR A 540 -2.42 -8.58 -13.84
N LEU A 541 -3.67 -8.96 -14.10
CA LEU A 541 -4.62 -9.34 -13.06
C LEU A 541 -4.43 -10.81 -12.75
N LYS A 542 -3.83 -11.12 -11.59
CA LYS A 542 -3.59 -12.48 -11.14
C LYS A 542 -4.62 -12.87 -10.09
N LEU A 543 -5.39 -13.91 -10.40
CA LEU A 543 -6.30 -14.57 -9.46
C LEU A 543 -5.72 -15.96 -9.17
N TRP A 544 -5.13 -16.10 -7.98
CA TRP A 544 -4.50 -17.35 -7.56
C TRP A 544 -5.18 -17.89 -6.30
N GLN A 545 -5.25 -19.22 -6.20
CA GLN A 545 -5.90 -19.93 -5.12
C GLN A 545 -5.10 -19.82 -3.82
N ILE A 546 -5.73 -19.27 -2.78
CA ILE A 546 -5.37 -19.57 -1.38
C ILE A 546 -6.37 -20.59 -0.79
N THR A 547 -7.64 -20.60 -1.24
CA THR A 547 -8.68 -21.58 -0.85
C THR A 547 -9.70 -21.82 -1.98
N PRO A 548 -10.53 -22.89 -1.94
CA PRO A 548 -11.74 -22.95 -2.76
C PRO A 548 -12.59 -21.71 -2.44
N ASN A 549 -13.05 -20.95 -3.44
CA ASN A 549 -13.96 -19.80 -3.33
C ASN A 549 -13.37 -18.36 -3.29
N THR A 550 -12.18 -18.07 -3.83
CA THR A 550 -11.82 -16.67 -4.16
C THR A 550 -12.76 -16.15 -5.25
N PHE A 551 -13.50 -15.07 -5.01
CA PHE A 551 -14.39 -14.43 -5.98
C PHE A 551 -13.85 -13.07 -6.41
N PHE A 552 -13.97 -12.72 -7.69
CA PHE A 552 -13.76 -11.37 -8.18
C PHE A 552 -14.89 -11.03 -9.16
N LYS A 553 -15.71 -10.03 -8.81
CA LYS A 553 -16.95 -9.74 -9.54
C LYS A 553 -16.78 -8.47 -10.39
N ILE A 554 -17.07 -8.58 -11.68
CA ILE A 554 -17.03 -7.47 -12.64
C ILE A 554 -18.45 -7.30 -13.19
N ASP A 555 -19.22 -6.38 -12.62
CA ASP A 555 -20.51 -5.89 -13.15
C ASP A 555 -20.35 -4.61 -13.99
N GLY A 556 -19.21 -3.91 -13.84
CA GLY A 556 -18.84 -2.71 -14.62
C GLY A 556 -17.92 -3.03 -15.79
N GLN A 557 -16.86 -2.24 -15.94
CA GLN A 557 -15.82 -2.44 -16.96
C GLN A 557 -14.47 -2.74 -16.33
N ALA A 558 -13.75 -3.71 -16.90
CA ALA A 558 -12.38 -4.00 -16.57
C ALA A 558 -11.54 -4.15 -17.84
N THR A 559 -10.38 -3.51 -17.90
CA THR A 559 -9.37 -3.71 -18.96
C THR A 559 -8.07 -4.15 -18.30
N VAL A 560 -7.51 -5.26 -18.75
CA VAL A 560 -6.26 -5.80 -18.20
C VAL A 560 -5.26 -6.08 -19.31
N GLY A 561 -3.99 -5.83 -19.07
CA GLY A 561 -2.91 -6.28 -19.95
C GLY A 561 -2.95 -7.80 -20.08
N ASN A 562 -2.83 -8.51 -18.96
CA ASN A 562 -2.94 -9.96 -18.94
C ASN A 562 -3.86 -10.44 -17.82
N LEU A 563 -4.48 -11.61 -18.01
CA LEU A 563 -5.18 -12.35 -16.97
C LEU A 563 -4.38 -13.62 -16.65
N ASP A 564 -3.98 -13.81 -15.39
CA ASP A 564 -3.46 -15.09 -14.88
C ASP A 564 -4.54 -15.69 -13.97
N PHE A 565 -5.30 -16.63 -14.51
CA PHE A 565 -6.45 -17.24 -13.83
C PHE A 565 -6.23 -18.73 -13.63
N SER A 566 -5.86 -19.11 -12.41
CA SER A 566 -5.57 -20.53 -12.10
C SER A 566 -6.67 -21.22 -11.30
N ALA A 567 -7.48 -20.46 -10.57
CA ALA A 567 -8.53 -20.96 -9.70
C ALA A 567 -9.47 -19.84 -9.24
N GLY A 568 -10.52 -20.20 -8.49
CA GLY A 568 -11.51 -19.26 -7.99
C GLY A 568 -12.62 -18.98 -9.01
N VAL A 569 -13.35 -17.89 -8.80
CA VAL A 569 -14.49 -17.50 -9.61
C VAL A 569 -14.34 -16.05 -10.06
N LEU A 570 -14.28 -15.85 -11.38
CA LEU A 570 -14.48 -14.56 -12.01
C LEU A 570 -15.96 -14.42 -12.35
N ASP A 571 -16.68 -13.53 -11.67
CA ASP A 571 -18.13 -13.38 -11.76
C ASP A 571 -18.54 -12.02 -12.37
N GLY A 572 -19.83 -11.83 -12.60
CA GLY A 572 -20.45 -10.56 -12.91
C GLY A 572 -20.87 -10.40 -14.37
N ILE A 573 -21.79 -9.46 -14.59
CA ILE A 573 -22.43 -9.18 -15.88
C ILE A 573 -21.68 -8.14 -16.73
N GLY A 574 -20.57 -7.62 -16.21
CA GLY A 574 -19.75 -6.61 -16.85
C GLY A 574 -18.79 -7.17 -17.90
N THR A 575 -18.02 -6.25 -18.49
CA THR A 575 -17.04 -6.57 -19.53
C THR A 575 -15.62 -6.63 -18.96
N LEU A 576 -14.91 -7.72 -19.23
CA LEU A 576 -13.46 -7.85 -19.04
C LEU A 576 -12.78 -7.88 -20.41
N THR A 577 -11.85 -6.96 -20.68
CA THR A 577 -11.06 -6.91 -21.92
C THR A 577 -9.60 -7.25 -21.64
N LEU A 578 -9.07 -8.24 -22.38
CA LEU A 578 -7.66 -8.64 -22.36
C LEU A 578 -6.95 -7.99 -23.56
N THR A 579 -5.85 -7.28 -23.33
CA THR A 579 -5.16 -6.52 -24.38
C THR A 579 -3.76 -7.03 -24.71
N GLY A 580 -3.14 -7.80 -23.82
CA GLY A 580 -1.79 -8.34 -23.94
C GLY A 580 -1.74 -9.79 -24.42
N THR A 581 -0.52 -10.28 -24.61
CA THR A 581 -0.22 -11.61 -25.18
C THR A 581 0.09 -12.68 -24.14
N GLY A 582 0.05 -12.33 -22.85
CA GLY A 582 0.46 -13.19 -21.73
C GLY A 582 -0.69 -13.72 -20.89
N SER A 583 -1.95 -13.62 -21.35
CA SER A 583 -3.08 -14.14 -20.57
C SER A 583 -3.07 -15.66 -20.55
N ILE A 584 -3.24 -16.25 -19.37
CA ILE A 584 -3.29 -17.69 -19.15
C ILE A 584 -4.47 -18.07 -18.25
N TRP A 585 -5.24 -19.06 -18.67
CA TRP A 585 -6.29 -19.68 -17.87
C TRP A 585 -5.91 -21.13 -17.64
N THR A 586 -5.58 -21.49 -16.40
CA THR A 586 -5.20 -22.86 -16.01
C THR A 586 -6.25 -23.59 -15.18
N GLY A 587 -7.21 -22.88 -14.60
CA GLY A 587 -8.33 -23.47 -13.86
C GLY A 587 -9.32 -22.43 -13.32
N GLY A 588 -10.34 -22.86 -12.59
CA GLY A 588 -11.37 -21.99 -12.02
C GLY A 588 -12.64 -21.88 -12.87
N LYS A 589 -13.50 -20.92 -12.50
CA LYS A 589 -14.81 -20.68 -13.13
C LYS A 589 -14.99 -19.22 -13.54
N MET A 590 -15.26 -18.97 -14.82
CA MET A 590 -15.81 -17.70 -15.29
C MET A 590 -17.33 -17.82 -15.35
N ARG A 591 -18.06 -16.92 -14.70
CA ARG A 591 -19.52 -16.93 -14.76
C ARG A 591 -20.12 -15.53 -14.84
N ALA A 592 -21.39 -15.45 -15.21
CA ALA A 592 -22.22 -14.28 -14.98
C ALA A 592 -23.54 -14.75 -14.32
N GLN A 593 -23.48 -15.06 -13.03
CA GLN A 593 -24.64 -15.65 -12.34
C GLN A 593 -25.57 -14.55 -11.81
N ALA A 594 -26.48 -14.10 -12.66
CA ALA A 594 -27.75 -13.53 -12.25
C ALA A 594 -28.82 -14.16 -13.17
N VAL A 595 -29.63 -15.08 -12.62
CA VAL A 595 -30.67 -15.77 -13.40
C VAL A 595 -31.60 -14.71 -14.00
N GLY A 596 -31.64 -14.61 -15.34
CA GLY A 596 -32.52 -13.71 -16.08
C GLY A 596 -32.05 -12.25 -16.27
N VAL A 597 -30.77 -11.89 -16.01
CA VAL A 597 -30.34 -10.48 -15.93
C VAL A 597 -29.21 -10.05 -16.89
N GLY A 598 -28.97 -10.81 -17.96
CA GLY A 598 -27.98 -10.50 -19.01
C GLY A 598 -26.68 -11.31 -18.89
N THR A 599 -25.95 -11.44 -20.00
CA THR A 599 -24.70 -12.22 -20.08
C THR A 599 -23.49 -11.31 -19.85
N GLY A 600 -22.56 -11.73 -18.98
CA GLY A 600 -21.27 -11.05 -18.81
C GLY A 600 -20.35 -11.31 -20.02
N LYS A 601 -19.31 -10.48 -20.22
CA LYS A 601 -18.47 -10.55 -21.43
C LYS A 601 -16.98 -10.59 -21.12
N THR A 602 -16.24 -11.51 -21.74
CA THR A 602 -14.77 -11.50 -21.78
C THR A 602 -14.31 -11.30 -23.21
N ILE A 603 -13.47 -10.31 -23.47
CA ILE A 603 -12.98 -9.96 -24.80
C ILE A 603 -11.49 -10.27 -24.86
N VAL A 604 -11.09 -11.12 -25.81
CA VAL A 604 -9.69 -11.20 -26.26
C VAL A 604 -9.55 -10.21 -27.41
N ALA A 605 -8.92 -9.05 -27.15
CA ALA A 605 -8.83 -7.97 -28.12
C ALA A 605 -7.96 -8.35 -29.34
N PRO A 606 -8.06 -7.62 -30.47
CA PRO A 606 -7.14 -7.81 -31.59
C PRO A 606 -5.67 -7.74 -31.15
N GLY A 607 -4.87 -8.73 -31.55
CA GLY A 607 -3.46 -8.86 -31.15
C GLY A 607 -3.23 -9.43 -29.74
N ALA A 608 -4.26 -9.57 -28.90
CA ALA A 608 -4.15 -10.22 -27.61
C ALA A 608 -4.14 -11.74 -27.74
N VAL A 609 -3.56 -12.42 -26.74
CA VAL A 609 -3.49 -13.89 -26.68
C VAL A 609 -3.99 -14.40 -25.34
N LEU A 610 -4.94 -15.34 -25.37
CA LEU A 610 -5.39 -16.11 -24.21
C LEU A 610 -4.97 -17.58 -24.37
N THR A 611 -4.10 -18.06 -23.48
CA THR A 611 -3.67 -19.45 -23.45
C THR A 611 -4.52 -20.24 -22.45
N LEU A 612 -5.18 -21.30 -22.89
CA LEU A 612 -5.85 -22.28 -22.04
C LEU A 612 -4.88 -23.46 -21.79
N ASP A 613 -4.46 -23.64 -20.55
CA ASP A 613 -3.40 -24.60 -20.18
C ASP A 613 -3.76 -25.43 -18.93
N GLY A 614 -2.89 -26.38 -18.55
CA GLY A 614 -3.09 -27.24 -17.38
C GLY A 614 -4.15 -28.33 -17.55
N THR A 615 -4.31 -29.16 -16.52
CA THR A 615 -5.21 -30.33 -16.50
C THR A 615 -6.61 -30.03 -15.96
N GLU A 616 -6.77 -28.91 -15.24
CA GLU A 616 -8.04 -28.55 -14.61
C GLU A 616 -9.09 -28.10 -15.62
N ARG A 617 -10.36 -28.29 -15.28
CA ARG A 617 -11.48 -27.88 -16.15
C ARG A 617 -11.58 -26.36 -16.24
N LYS A 618 -11.96 -25.87 -17.42
CA LYS A 618 -12.23 -24.45 -17.69
C LYS A 618 -13.74 -24.23 -17.68
N ASN A 619 -14.29 -23.82 -16.54
CA ASN A 619 -15.74 -23.69 -16.39
C ASN A 619 -16.17 -22.29 -16.85
N LEU A 620 -17.02 -22.24 -17.88
CA LEU A 620 -17.71 -21.05 -18.36
C LEU A 620 -19.22 -21.21 -18.06
N THR A 621 -19.87 -20.18 -17.53
CA THR A 621 -21.28 -20.25 -17.16
C THR A 621 -22.01 -18.93 -17.41
N ALA A 622 -23.02 -18.91 -18.28
CA ALA A 622 -23.82 -17.72 -18.63
C ALA A 622 -23.00 -16.49 -19.09
N ARG A 623 -21.77 -16.71 -19.58
CA ARG A 623 -20.83 -15.64 -19.96
C ARG A 623 -20.40 -15.81 -21.41
N VAL A 624 -20.30 -14.70 -22.13
CA VAL A 624 -19.82 -14.63 -23.51
C VAL A 624 -18.31 -14.44 -23.51
N VAL A 625 -17.59 -15.25 -24.30
CA VAL A 625 -16.19 -15.00 -24.66
C VAL A 625 -16.15 -14.57 -26.12
N GLU A 626 -15.82 -13.30 -26.37
CA GLU A 626 -15.57 -12.78 -27.71
C GLU A 626 -14.07 -12.80 -28.00
N ASN A 627 -13.70 -13.50 -29.06
CA ASN A 627 -12.32 -13.65 -29.48
C ASN A 627 -12.07 -12.91 -30.79
N ALA A 628 -11.49 -11.71 -30.71
CA ALA A 628 -10.94 -10.97 -31.85
C ALA A 628 -9.41 -11.12 -31.98
N GLY A 629 -8.77 -11.80 -31.02
CA GLY A 629 -7.34 -12.07 -31.00
C GLY A 629 -7.05 -13.55 -31.24
N THR A 630 -6.21 -14.16 -30.41
CA THR A 630 -5.89 -15.59 -30.48
C THR A 630 -6.17 -16.29 -29.15
N VAL A 631 -6.94 -17.38 -29.21
CA VAL A 631 -7.08 -18.34 -28.11
C VAL A 631 -6.28 -19.58 -28.47
N VAL A 632 -5.30 -19.95 -27.63
CA VAL A 632 -4.51 -21.17 -27.79
C VAL A 632 -4.88 -22.16 -26.69
N TRP A 633 -5.47 -23.28 -27.05
CA TRP A 633 -5.82 -24.34 -26.11
C TRP A 633 -4.82 -25.49 -26.21
N ARG A 634 -3.85 -25.51 -25.28
CA ARG A 634 -2.76 -26.50 -25.26
C ARG A 634 -2.78 -27.44 -24.05
N GLY A 635 -3.45 -27.05 -22.97
CA GLY A 635 -3.64 -27.90 -21.80
C GLY A 635 -4.62 -29.04 -22.06
N THR A 636 -4.61 -30.08 -21.23
CA THR A 636 -5.50 -31.24 -21.36
C THR A 636 -6.82 -31.08 -20.60
N GLY A 637 -6.97 -30.02 -19.82
CA GLY A 637 -8.22 -29.68 -19.16
C GLY A 637 -9.31 -29.32 -20.16
N ARG A 638 -10.45 -30.01 -20.06
CA ARG A 638 -11.64 -29.76 -20.89
C ARG A 638 -12.26 -28.37 -20.64
N ILE A 639 -12.96 -27.85 -21.64
CA ILE A 639 -13.78 -26.63 -21.52
C ILE A 639 -15.22 -27.05 -21.24
N ASP A 640 -15.79 -26.48 -20.20
CA ASP A 640 -17.11 -26.79 -19.68
C ASP A 640 -17.96 -25.52 -19.88
N ALA A 641 -18.88 -25.50 -20.85
CA ALA A 641 -19.71 -24.35 -21.24
C ALA A 641 -21.19 -24.56 -20.85
N TRP A 642 -21.63 -23.89 -19.78
CA TRP A 642 -22.92 -24.18 -19.12
C TRP A 642 -23.88 -22.99 -19.16
N PHE A 643 -25.18 -23.27 -19.03
CA PHE A 643 -26.23 -22.28 -18.75
C PHE A 643 -26.17 -21.01 -19.64
N GLY A 644 -26.20 -21.17 -20.97
CA GLY A 644 -26.21 -20.04 -21.92
C GLY A 644 -24.87 -19.33 -22.08
N SER A 645 -23.76 -20.08 -22.02
CA SER A 645 -22.43 -19.56 -22.34
C SER A 645 -22.22 -19.54 -23.85
N ILE A 646 -21.61 -18.48 -24.38
CA ILE A 646 -21.32 -18.35 -25.82
C ILE A 646 -19.80 -18.17 -26.01
N PHE A 647 -19.20 -18.96 -26.88
CA PHE A 647 -17.89 -18.67 -27.45
C PHE A 647 -18.08 -18.13 -28.87
N HIS A 648 -17.72 -16.86 -29.09
CA HIS A 648 -17.82 -16.19 -30.39
C HIS A 648 -16.43 -15.86 -30.90
N ILE A 649 -16.01 -16.54 -31.96
CA ILE A 649 -14.78 -16.24 -32.69
C ILE A 649 -15.13 -15.21 -33.75
N LEU A 650 -14.70 -13.97 -33.54
CA LEU A 650 -14.99 -12.83 -34.42
C LEU A 650 -14.15 -12.91 -35.70
N PRO A 651 -14.51 -12.16 -36.76
CA PRO A 651 -13.68 -12.05 -37.96
C PRO A 651 -12.23 -11.69 -37.63
N GLY A 652 -11.28 -12.45 -38.16
CA GLY A 652 -9.84 -12.31 -37.88
C GLY A 652 -9.37 -12.98 -36.57
N GLY A 653 -10.30 -13.40 -35.70
CA GLY A 653 -10.00 -14.17 -34.50
C GLY A 653 -9.61 -15.62 -34.80
N LEU A 654 -8.72 -16.18 -33.98
CA LEU A 654 -8.27 -17.57 -34.07
C LEU A 654 -8.54 -18.31 -32.77
N PHE A 655 -9.20 -19.46 -32.83
CA PHE A 655 -9.19 -20.48 -31.79
C PHE A 655 -8.36 -21.67 -32.26
N ASP A 656 -7.25 -21.97 -31.58
CA ASP A 656 -6.30 -23.01 -31.94
C ASP A 656 -6.25 -24.10 -30.86
N ALA A 657 -6.89 -25.23 -31.15
CA ALA A 657 -6.84 -26.45 -30.36
C ALA A 657 -5.55 -27.24 -30.67
N ARG A 658 -4.71 -27.42 -29.65
CA ARG A 658 -3.41 -28.12 -29.72
C ARG A 658 -3.37 -29.37 -28.83
N ASN A 659 -4.53 -29.87 -28.44
CA ASN A 659 -4.71 -31.00 -27.54
C ASN A 659 -5.80 -31.94 -28.06
N ASP A 660 -6.07 -33.01 -27.32
CA ASP A 660 -7.11 -34.01 -27.61
C ASP A 660 -8.21 -34.01 -26.53
N ALA A 661 -8.55 -32.82 -26.01
CA ALA A 661 -9.57 -32.65 -24.98
C ALA A 661 -10.93 -32.23 -25.59
N SER A 662 -11.97 -32.19 -24.75
CA SER A 662 -13.34 -31.89 -25.18
C SER A 662 -13.81 -30.50 -24.75
N ILE A 663 -14.72 -29.93 -25.54
CA ILE A 663 -15.60 -28.83 -25.15
C ILE A 663 -16.97 -29.46 -24.88
N LEU A 664 -17.49 -29.36 -23.67
CA LEU A 664 -18.76 -29.96 -23.25
C LEU A 664 -19.78 -28.89 -22.84
N GLY A 665 -21.06 -29.17 -23.07
CA GLY A 665 -22.18 -28.42 -22.48
C GLY A 665 -23.13 -29.35 -21.73
N ASP A 666 -23.89 -28.81 -20.78
CA ASP A 666 -24.94 -29.54 -20.08
C ASP A 666 -26.19 -28.66 -19.95
N GLY A 667 -27.36 -29.23 -20.25
CA GLY A 667 -28.67 -28.60 -20.19
C GLY A 667 -29.42 -28.49 -21.53
N PRO A 668 -30.76 -28.37 -21.52
CA PRO A 668 -31.63 -28.42 -22.71
C PRO A 668 -31.53 -27.20 -23.67
N ALA A 669 -30.51 -26.34 -23.51
CA ALA A 669 -30.30 -25.11 -24.28
C ALA A 669 -28.82 -24.66 -24.19
N ALA A 670 -27.87 -25.51 -24.58
CA ALA A 670 -26.49 -25.04 -24.78
C ALA A 670 -26.47 -24.11 -26.00
N ASP A 671 -26.06 -22.86 -25.82
CA ASP A 671 -25.90 -21.91 -26.92
C ASP A 671 -24.72 -22.34 -27.81
N PRO A 672 -24.80 -22.13 -29.14
CA PRO A 672 -23.77 -22.59 -30.05
C PRO A 672 -22.45 -21.85 -29.86
N ILE A 673 -21.33 -22.51 -30.18
CA ILE A 673 -20.12 -21.77 -30.58
C ILE A 673 -20.42 -21.08 -31.90
N ILE A 674 -20.20 -19.77 -31.97
CA ILE A 674 -20.34 -18.98 -33.19
C ILE A 674 -18.95 -18.72 -33.75
N ASN A 675 -18.65 -19.26 -34.94
CA ASN A 675 -17.37 -19.07 -35.60
C ASN A 675 -17.53 -18.20 -36.85
N GLU A 676 -17.07 -16.95 -36.80
CA GLU A 676 -16.92 -16.04 -37.94
C GLU A 676 -15.44 -15.79 -38.29
N GLY A 677 -14.52 -16.29 -37.46
CA GLY A 677 -13.08 -16.32 -37.69
C GLY A 677 -12.59 -17.71 -38.09
N THR A 678 -11.56 -18.21 -37.39
CA THR A 678 -10.99 -19.54 -37.62
C THR A 678 -11.03 -20.41 -36.36
N PHE A 679 -11.62 -21.60 -36.47
CA PHE A 679 -11.49 -22.68 -35.50
C PHE A 679 -10.55 -23.75 -36.08
N LEU A 680 -9.39 -23.91 -35.44
CA LEU A 680 -8.27 -24.73 -35.93
C LEU A 680 -7.94 -25.83 -34.93
N LYS A 681 -7.79 -27.08 -35.39
CA LYS A 681 -6.99 -28.10 -34.69
C LYS A 681 -5.62 -28.18 -35.34
N SER A 682 -4.58 -27.68 -34.67
CA SER A 682 -3.22 -27.66 -35.23
C SER A 682 -2.29 -28.75 -34.71
N ALA A 683 -2.60 -29.35 -33.55
CA ALA A 683 -1.79 -30.39 -32.92
C ALA A 683 -2.64 -31.38 -32.10
N GLY A 684 -2.00 -32.45 -31.63
CA GLY A 684 -2.65 -33.59 -31.00
C GLY A 684 -2.98 -34.67 -32.03
N ALA A 685 -2.64 -35.92 -31.72
CA ALA A 685 -2.83 -37.07 -32.61
C ALA A 685 -4.20 -37.74 -32.41
N GLY A 686 -4.82 -37.53 -31.25
CA GLY A 686 -6.14 -38.02 -30.93
C GLY A 686 -7.26 -37.10 -31.41
N THR A 687 -8.39 -37.19 -30.71
CA THR A 687 -9.61 -36.46 -31.05
C THR A 687 -9.81 -35.25 -30.16
N THR A 688 -9.95 -34.07 -30.75
CA THR A 688 -10.59 -32.92 -30.09
C THR A 688 -12.08 -33.01 -30.35
N THR A 689 -12.90 -33.05 -29.30
CA THR A 689 -14.36 -33.15 -29.43
C THR A 689 -15.04 -31.84 -29.06
N VAL A 690 -15.86 -31.31 -29.95
CA VAL A 690 -16.80 -30.23 -29.70
C VAL A 690 -18.18 -30.84 -29.49
N ASP A 691 -18.59 -30.95 -28.23
CA ASP A 691 -19.83 -31.60 -27.77
C ASP A 691 -20.86 -30.55 -27.33
N ILE A 692 -21.01 -29.52 -28.18
CA ILE A 692 -22.03 -28.47 -28.11
C ILE A 692 -22.38 -28.02 -29.53
N PRO A 693 -23.58 -27.45 -29.77
CA PRO A 693 -23.95 -26.95 -31.09
C PRO A 693 -22.90 -25.97 -31.65
N PHE A 694 -22.72 -25.98 -32.98
CA PHE A 694 -21.69 -25.19 -33.64
C PHE A 694 -22.24 -24.47 -34.88
N ASP A 695 -22.09 -23.15 -34.94
CA ASP A 695 -22.47 -22.29 -36.06
C ASP A 695 -21.21 -21.81 -36.79
N ASN A 696 -20.90 -22.44 -37.92
CA ASN A 696 -19.73 -22.11 -38.73
C ASN A 696 -20.05 -21.14 -39.87
N ARG A 697 -19.77 -19.86 -39.66
CA ARG A 697 -19.85 -18.79 -40.67
C ARG A 697 -18.48 -18.39 -41.24
N GLY A 698 -17.41 -18.83 -40.58
CA GLY A 698 -16.01 -18.63 -40.96
C GLY A 698 -15.36 -19.92 -41.44
N THR A 699 -14.19 -20.23 -40.88
CA THR A 699 -13.37 -21.40 -41.25
C THR A 699 -13.23 -22.39 -40.11
N VAL A 700 -13.48 -23.66 -40.40
CA VAL A 700 -13.08 -24.81 -39.60
C VAL A 700 -11.95 -25.54 -40.32
N GLU A 701 -10.85 -25.80 -39.61
CA GLU A 701 -9.67 -26.45 -40.18
C GLU A 701 -9.11 -27.53 -39.25
N ALA A 702 -8.99 -28.76 -39.76
CA ALA A 702 -8.23 -29.84 -39.12
C ALA A 702 -6.87 -29.97 -39.79
N ARG A 703 -5.78 -29.88 -39.01
CA ARG A 703 -4.40 -30.13 -39.46
C ARG A 703 -3.75 -31.37 -38.85
N SER A 704 -4.30 -31.90 -37.78
CA SER A 704 -3.80 -33.10 -37.11
C SER A 704 -4.94 -33.86 -36.43
N GLY A 705 -4.76 -35.16 -36.24
CA GLY A 705 -5.70 -36.02 -35.52
C GLY A 705 -7.13 -35.89 -36.05
N THR A 706 -8.10 -35.97 -35.15
CA THR A 706 -9.53 -35.82 -35.47
C THR A 706 -10.09 -34.57 -34.81
N LEU A 707 -10.82 -33.75 -35.57
CA LEU A 707 -11.71 -32.72 -35.06
C LEU A 707 -13.16 -33.20 -35.22
N LEU A 708 -13.79 -33.52 -34.10
CA LEU A 708 -15.15 -34.07 -34.05
C LEU A 708 -16.13 -33.03 -33.52
N PHE A 709 -17.18 -32.73 -34.29
CA PHE A 709 -18.39 -32.05 -33.81
C PHE A 709 -19.43 -33.11 -33.48
N ALA A 710 -19.64 -33.37 -32.20
CA ALA A 710 -20.54 -34.43 -31.71
C ALA A 710 -22.01 -33.99 -31.64
N GLU A 711 -22.25 -32.69 -31.58
CA GLU A 711 -23.57 -32.06 -31.59
C GLU A 711 -23.86 -31.34 -32.93
N PRO A 712 -25.14 -31.00 -33.23
CA PRO A 712 -25.54 -30.36 -34.47
C PRO A 712 -24.73 -29.14 -34.91
N VAL A 713 -24.17 -29.23 -36.10
CA VAL A 713 -23.69 -28.08 -36.88
C VAL A 713 -24.85 -27.37 -37.57
N THR A 714 -24.99 -26.05 -37.36
CA THR A 714 -26.08 -25.22 -37.93
C THR A 714 -26.15 -25.29 -39.45
N GLN A 715 -25.00 -25.40 -40.13
CA GLN A 715 -24.92 -25.47 -41.58
C GLN A 715 -25.37 -26.82 -42.17
N LEU A 716 -25.56 -27.87 -41.38
CA LEU A 716 -26.05 -29.15 -41.90
C LEU A 716 -27.58 -29.24 -41.73
N VAL A 717 -28.32 -28.86 -42.78
CA VAL A 717 -29.79 -28.90 -42.80
C VAL A 717 -30.25 -30.03 -43.71
N GLY A 718 -30.78 -31.11 -43.10
CA GLY A 718 -31.16 -32.31 -43.85
C GLY A 718 -29.92 -33.00 -44.44
N THR A 719 -29.80 -33.01 -45.77
CA THR A 719 -28.63 -33.50 -46.51
C THR A 719 -27.81 -32.38 -47.16
N THR A 720 -28.13 -31.12 -46.87
CA THR A 720 -27.48 -29.94 -47.45
C THR A 720 -26.52 -29.30 -46.46
N LEU A 721 -25.27 -29.10 -46.89
CA LEU A 721 -24.30 -28.25 -46.19
C LEU A 721 -24.48 -26.80 -46.69
N THR A 722 -25.16 -25.96 -45.94
CA THR A 722 -25.66 -24.65 -46.38
C THR A 722 -24.62 -23.53 -46.40
N GLY A 723 -23.44 -23.73 -45.82
CA GLY A 723 -22.40 -22.69 -45.76
C GLY A 723 -21.16 -23.06 -44.96
N GLY A 724 -20.35 -22.04 -44.65
CA GLY A 724 -19.08 -22.16 -43.93
C GLY A 724 -17.94 -22.72 -44.77
N THR A 725 -16.70 -22.58 -44.28
CA THR A 725 -15.52 -23.22 -44.85
C THR A 725 -15.07 -24.40 -43.98
N TRP A 726 -14.83 -25.55 -44.61
CA TRP A 726 -14.55 -26.84 -43.97
C TRP A 726 -13.31 -27.47 -44.59
N ILE A 727 -12.21 -27.54 -43.83
CA ILE A 727 -10.90 -27.93 -44.34
C ILE A 727 -10.38 -29.14 -43.56
N ALA A 728 -10.01 -30.21 -44.26
CA ALA A 728 -9.21 -31.30 -43.73
C ALA A 728 -7.86 -31.33 -44.46
N ARG A 729 -6.77 -31.26 -43.70
CA ARG A 729 -5.40 -31.36 -44.24
C ARG A 729 -4.85 -32.78 -44.12
N THR A 730 -3.61 -32.95 -44.56
CA THR A 730 -2.91 -34.24 -44.67
C THR A 730 -2.98 -35.03 -43.36
N GLY A 731 -3.44 -36.27 -43.43
CA GLY A 731 -3.54 -37.18 -42.28
C GLY A 731 -4.51 -36.75 -41.16
N SER A 732 -5.37 -35.76 -41.41
CA SER A 732 -6.36 -35.28 -40.43
C SER A 732 -7.79 -35.68 -40.80
N THR A 733 -8.65 -35.76 -39.80
CA THR A 733 -10.07 -36.09 -39.97
C THR A 733 -10.95 -34.96 -39.45
N LEU A 734 -11.85 -34.48 -40.30
CA LEU A 734 -12.97 -33.62 -39.93
C LEU A 734 -14.24 -34.48 -39.86
N GLN A 735 -14.89 -34.49 -38.70
CA GLN A 735 -16.07 -35.32 -38.46
C GLN A 735 -17.22 -34.48 -37.90
N LEU A 736 -18.41 -34.61 -38.50
CA LEU A 736 -19.66 -34.04 -37.99
C LEU A 736 -20.51 -35.14 -37.33
N GLN A 737 -21.53 -34.73 -36.57
CA GLN A 737 -22.34 -35.65 -35.76
C GLN A 737 -22.99 -36.77 -36.59
N ALA A 738 -23.35 -37.87 -35.92
CA ALA A 738 -24.09 -38.96 -36.56
C ALA A 738 -25.42 -38.45 -37.15
N GLY A 739 -25.83 -39.02 -38.29
CA GLY A 739 -27.01 -38.58 -39.04
C GLY A 739 -26.77 -38.57 -40.55
N SER A 740 -27.59 -37.82 -41.28
CA SER A 740 -27.52 -37.71 -42.75
C SER A 740 -26.12 -37.36 -43.26
N ASN A 741 -25.77 -37.93 -44.41
CA ASN A 741 -24.59 -37.52 -45.18
C ASN A 741 -24.92 -36.27 -46.02
N VAL A 742 -23.89 -35.56 -46.45
CA VAL A 742 -24.01 -34.39 -47.32
C VAL A 742 -24.19 -34.87 -48.76
N THR A 743 -25.36 -34.62 -49.34
CA THR A 743 -25.63 -34.87 -50.76
C THR A 743 -25.60 -33.59 -51.59
N VAL A 744 -25.84 -32.43 -50.95
CA VAL A 744 -25.78 -31.09 -51.56
C VAL A 744 -24.79 -30.22 -50.79
N ASN A 745 -23.80 -29.63 -51.47
CA ASN A 745 -22.86 -28.70 -50.88
C ASN A 745 -23.09 -27.27 -51.37
N GLN A 746 -23.42 -26.33 -50.47
CA GLN A 746 -23.46 -24.89 -50.70
C GLN A 746 -22.35 -24.15 -49.93
N GLY A 747 -21.60 -24.85 -49.09
CA GLY A 747 -20.42 -24.32 -48.39
C GLY A 747 -19.13 -24.44 -49.21
N ASN A 748 -17.99 -24.21 -48.56
CA ASN A 748 -16.68 -24.39 -49.16
C ASN A 748 -15.95 -25.56 -48.47
N VAL A 749 -15.71 -26.65 -49.20
CA VAL A 749 -15.04 -27.86 -48.69
C VAL A 749 -13.68 -28.00 -49.34
N VAL A 750 -12.65 -28.24 -48.52
CA VAL A 750 -11.27 -28.46 -48.97
C VAL A 750 -10.72 -29.76 -48.36
N LEU A 751 -10.31 -30.70 -49.20
CA LEU A 751 -9.59 -31.92 -48.82
C LEU A 751 -8.18 -31.85 -49.40
N GLU A 752 -7.19 -31.63 -48.56
CA GLU A 752 -5.81 -31.38 -49.00
C GLU A 752 -4.85 -32.40 -48.40
N GLY A 753 -4.19 -33.16 -49.28
CA GLY A 753 -3.16 -34.11 -48.91
C GLY A 753 -3.66 -35.55 -48.73
N LEU A 754 -2.70 -36.48 -48.72
CA LEU A 754 -2.98 -37.88 -48.43
C LEU A 754 -3.58 -38.05 -47.04
N GLY A 755 -4.62 -38.89 -46.94
CA GLY A 755 -5.27 -39.22 -45.67
C GLY A 755 -6.08 -38.08 -45.05
N SER A 756 -6.35 -36.97 -45.74
CA SER A 756 -7.36 -36.01 -45.30
C SER A 756 -8.76 -36.65 -45.41
N VAL A 757 -9.56 -36.62 -44.34
CA VAL A 757 -10.87 -37.29 -44.30
C VAL A 757 -11.98 -36.32 -43.91
N PHE A 758 -13.04 -36.28 -44.71
CA PHE A 758 -14.33 -35.71 -44.32
C PHE A 758 -15.47 -36.61 -44.82
N ALA A 759 -15.71 -37.72 -44.12
CA ALA A 759 -16.54 -38.82 -44.65
C ALA A 759 -17.99 -38.44 -45.00
N LYS A 760 -18.53 -37.39 -44.38
CA LYS A 760 -19.89 -36.89 -44.65
C LYS A 760 -20.10 -36.46 -46.10
N VAL A 761 -19.05 -36.00 -46.80
CA VAL A 761 -19.14 -35.60 -48.21
C VAL A 761 -18.96 -36.76 -49.19
N ASN A 762 -18.71 -37.99 -48.76
CA ASN A 762 -18.57 -39.14 -49.67
C ASN A 762 -19.86 -39.44 -50.46
N SER A 763 -21.02 -38.98 -49.97
CA SER A 763 -22.32 -39.09 -50.66
C SER A 763 -22.67 -37.86 -51.49
N LEU A 764 -21.73 -36.94 -51.71
CA LEU A 764 -21.97 -35.69 -52.44
C LEU A 764 -22.36 -35.98 -53.89
N ALA A 765 -23.50 -35.42 -54.30
CA ALA A 765 -24.06 -35.59 -55.64
C ALA A 765 -24.31 -34.24 -56.34
N ASP A 766 -24.49 -33.15 -55.59
CA ASP A 766 -24.70 -31.80 -56.14
C ASP A 766 -23.82 -30.78 -55.41
N ASN A 767 -22.94 -30.11 -56.16
CA ASN A 767 -22.11 -29.03 -55.66
C ASN A 767 -22.58 -27.67 -56.19
N GLN A 768 -23.05 -26.84 -55.27
CA GLN A 768 -23.51 -25.47 -55.49
C GLN A 768 -22.55 -24.43 -54.88
N GLY A 769 -21.65 -24.86 -53.97
CA GLY A 769 -20.60 -24.06 -53.34
C GLY A 769 -19.19 -24.38 -53.86
N GLY A 770 -18.18 -24.28 -53.01
CA GLY A 770 -16.80 -24.65 -53.33
C GLY A 770 -16.47 -26.08 -52.93
N PHE A 771 -15.81 -26.84 -53.80
CA PHE A 771 -15.29 -28.17 -53.52
C PHE A 771 -13.88 -28.33 -54.11
N THR A 772 -12.88 -28.42 -53.25
CA THR A 772 -11.46 -28.41 -53.64
C THR A 772 -10.76 -29.66 -53.12
N ILE A 773 -10.08 -30.37 -54.00
CA ILE A 773 -9.18 -31.47 -53.64
C ILE A 773 -7.76 -31.16 -54.10
N LEU A 774 -6.79 -31.29 -53.20
CA LEU A 774 -5.39 -30.91 -53.43
C LEU A 774 -4.42 -31.93 -52.83
N GLY A 775 -3.13 -31.79 -53.13
CA GLY A 775 -2.05 -32.49 -52.43
C GLY A 775 -2.02 -34.01 -52.60
N GLY A 776 -2.52 -34.53 -53.72
CA GLY A 776 -2.58 -35.97 -53.96
C GLY A 776 -3.80 -36.67 -53.37
N HIS A 777 -4.80 -35.92 -52.91
CA HIS A 777 -6.05 -36.51 -52.42
C HIS A 777 -6.87 -37.14 -53.56
N ASP A 778 -7.37 -38.36 -53.33
CA ASP A 778 -8.31 -39.06 -54.21
C ASP A 778 -9.71 -39.04 -53.59
N PHE A 779 -10.69 -38.53 -54.33
CA PHE A 779 -12.08 -38.44 -53.90
C PHE A 779 -13.00 -39.15 -54.90
N THR A 780 -13.92 -39.96 -54.42
CA THR A 780 -14.91 -40.66 -55.26
C THR A 780 -16.33 -40.40 -54.75
N THR A 781 -17.23 -39.96 -55.64
CA THR A 781 -18.65 -39.80 -55.30
C THR A 781 -19.39 -41.13 -55.36
N ALA A 782 -20.50 -41.26 -54.62
CA ALA A 782 -21.30 -42.48 -54.60
C ALA A 782 -22.08 -42.77 -55.92
N GLY A 783 -22.24 -41.77 -56.79
CA GLY A 783 -23.02 -41.87 -58.02
C GLY A 783 -22.75 -40.70 -58.97
N PRO A 784 -23.73 -40.32 -59.82
CA PRO A 784 -23.63 -39.13 -60.67
C PRO A 784 -23.36 -37.86 -59.84
N PHE A 785 -22.63 -36.92 -60.42
CA PHE A 785 -22.25 -35.67 -59.77
C PHE A 785 -22.60 -34.47 -60.65
N VAL A 786 -23.24 -33.46 -60.06
CA VAL A 786 -23.61 -32.20 -60.70
C VAL A 786 -22.84 -31.05 -60.04
N ASN A 787 -22.35 -30.11 -60.83
CA ASN A 787 -21.69 -28.91 -60.35
C ASN A 787 -22.29 -27.64 -60.96
N SER A 788 -22.81 -26.78 -60.09
CA SER A 788 -23.20 -25.40 -60.39
C SER A 788 -22.35 -24.36 -59.65
N GLY A 789 -21.55 -24.80 -58.67
CA GLY A 789 -20.58 -24.00 -57.92
C GLY A 789 -19.17 -24.07 -58.51
N ALA A 790 -18.16 -24.19 -57.65
CA ALA A 790 -16.75 -24.27 -58.01
C ALA A 790 -16.16 -25.63 -57.62
N VAL A 791 -15.55 -26.35 -58.57
CA VAL A 791 -14.74 -27.55 -58.31
C VAL A 791 -13.28 -27.28 -58.68
N THR A 792 -12.35 -27.60 -57.80
CA THR A 792 -10.90 -27.54 -58.09
C THR A 792 -10.25 -28.88 -57.79
N VAL A 793 -9.55 -29.44 -58.79
CA VAL A 793 -8.75 -30.65 -58.66
C VAL A 793 -7.28 -30.28 -58.88
N GLY A 794 -6.50 -30.30 -57.81
CA GLY A 794 -5.08 -29.96 -57.83
C GLY A 794 -4.21 -30.99 -58.54
N ALA A 795 -2.97 -30.62 -58.85
CA ALA A 795 -1.99 -31.54 -59.41
C ALA A 795 -1.77 -32.74 -58.48
N GLY A 796 -1.73 -33.94 -59.07
CA GLY A 796 -1.58 -35.21 -58.36
C GLY A 796 -2.85 -35.72 -57.67
N SER A 797 -3.91 -34.93 -57.57
CA SER A 797 -5.21 -35.36 -57.02
C SER A 797 -6.13 -35.96 -58.07
N THR A 798 -7.03 -36.85 -57.63
CA THR A 798 -8.04 -37.47 -58.49
C THR A 798 -9.45 -37.22 -57.97
N PHE A 799 -10.33 -36.68 -58.82
CA PHE A 799 -11.77 -36.69 -58.58
C PHE A 799 -12.41 -37.76 -59.46
N SER A 800 -13.15 -38.69 -58.87
CA SER A 800 -13.85 -39.77 -59.58
C SER A 800 -15.36 -39.68 -59.35
N ALA A 801 -16.12 -39.35 -60.39
CA ALA A 801 -17.57 -39.47 -60.34
C ALA A 801 -17.98 -40.92 -60.65
N ALA A 802 -18.69 -41.62 -59.75
CA ALA A 802 -19.10 -43.01 -60.04
C ALA A 802 -20.17 -43.12 -61.15
N GLY A 803 -20.82 -42.01 -61.51
CA GLY A 803 -21.66 -41.86 -62.71
C GLY A 803 -21.23 -40.65 -63.54
N PRO A 804 -22.11 -40.10 -64.41
CA PRO A 804 -21.81 -38.90 -65.19
C PRO A 804 -21.42 -37.70 -64.30
N TYR A 805 -20.49 -36.89 -64.79
CA TYR A 805 -20.15 -35.57 -64.23
C TYR A 805 -20.85 -34.49 -65.06
N THR A 806 -21.71 -33.66 -64.46
CA THR A 806 -22.44 -32.62 -65.20
C THR A 806 -22.14 -31.23 -64.65
N GLN A 807 -21.49 -30.38 -65.45
CA GLN A 807 -21.31 -28.96 -65.17
C GLN A 807 -22.52 -28.18 -65.69
N THR A 808 -23.28 -27.52 -64.81
CA THR A 808 -24.47 -26.74 -65.19
C THR A 808 -24.26 -25.23 -65.10
N ALA A 809 -23.39 -24.75 -64.21
CA ALA A 809 -23.02 -23.33 -64.02
C ALA A 809 -21.66 -23.23 -63.31
N GLY A 810 -21.18 -22.03 -62.92
CA GLY A 810 -19.98 -21.90 -62.08
C GLY A 810 -18.66 -22.28 -62.77
N SER A 811 -17.76 -22.95 -62.05
CA SER A 811 -16.44 -23.34 -62.57
C SER A 811 -15.98 -24.75 -62.17
N THR A 812 -15.21 -25.36 -63.05
CA THR A 812 -14.39 -26.55 -62.74
C THR A 812 -12.99 -26.34 -63.27
N THR A 813 -11.99 -26.50 -62.41
CA THR A 813 -10.57 -26.41 -62.78
C THR A 813 -9.86 -27.71 -62.43
N VAL A 814 -9.33 -28.40 -63.44
CA VAL A 814 -8.63 -29.68 -63.28
C VAL A 814 -7.18 -29.51 -63.66
N SER A 815 -6.29 -29.59 -62.67
CA SER A 815 -4.83 -29.68 -62.83
C SER A 815 -4.29 -31.08 -62.48
N GLY A 816 -5.15 -31.96 -61.95
CA GLY A 816 -4.90 -33.39 -61.70
C GLY A 816 -5.72 -34.29 -62.64
N PHE A 817 -6.44 -35.26 -62.09
CA PHE A 817 -7.27 -36.20 -62.85
C PHE A 817 -8.76 -36.07 -62.53
N LEU A 818 -9.61 -36.12 -63.55
CA LEU A 818 -11.05 -36.25 -63.42
C LEU A 818 -11.51 -37.54 -64.11
N ALA A 819 -11.94 -38.51 -63.31
CA ALA A 819 -12.53 -39.76 -63.77
C ALA A 819 -14.07 -39.68 -63.69
N THR A 820 -14.76 -40.37 -64.58
CA THR A 820 -16.21 -40.56 -64.50
C THR A 820 -16.57 -42.00 -64.91
N GLY A 821 -17.52 -42.62 -64.23
CA GLY A 821 -18.16 -43.88 -64.64
C GLY A 821 -19.24 -43.68 -65.71
N GLY A 822 -19.26 -42.52 -66.37
CA GLY A 822 -20.23 -42.10 -67.38
C GLY A 822 -19.63 -41.00 -68.27
N THR A 823 -20.43 -40.02 -68.69
CA THR A 823 -19.95 -38.88 -69.51
C THR A 823 -19.65 -37.64 -68.68
N VAL A 824 -18.73 -36.81 -69.16
CA VAL A 824 -18.60 -35.42 -68.69
C VAL A 824 -19.47 -34.53 -69.57
N ASN A 825 -20.55 -33.99 -69.00
CA ASN A 825 -21.51 -33.12 -69.68
C ASN A 825 -21.27 -31.66 -69.26
N ILE A 826 -21.04 -30.75 -70.21
CA ILE A 826 -20.83 -29.33 -69.93
C ILE A 826 -22.03 -28.55 -70.46
N ALA A 827 -23.04 -28.37 -69.62
CA ALA A 827 -24.27 -27.66 -69.94
C ALA A 827 -24.21 -26.15 -69.64
N GLY A 828 -23.22 -25.69 -68.87
CA GLY A 828 -23.00 -24.26 -68.58
C GLY A 828 -21.78 -24.00 -67.69
N GLY A 829 -21.45 -22.72 -67.45
CA GLY A 829 -20.29 -22.32 -66.66
C GLY A 829 -18.95 -22.41 -67.40
N THR A 830 -17.86 -22.52 -66.63
CA THR A 830 -16.49 -22.66 -67.15
C THR A 830 -15.91 -24.01 -66.76
N PHE A 831 -15.26 -24.68 -67.71
CA PHE A 831 -14.57 -25.94 -67.47
C PHE A 831 -13.14 -25.82 -68.02
N THR A 832 -12.16 -25.80 -67.12
CA THR A 832 -10.76 -25.56 -67.43
C THR A 832 -9.94 -26.78 -67.08
N ILE A 833 -9.11 -27.20 -68.02
CA ILE A 833 -8.13 -28.27 -67.81
C ILE A 833 -6.75 -27.64 -67.98
N ASN A 834 -5.96 -27.63 -66.91
CA ASN A 834 -4.59 -27.15 -66.92
C ASN A 834 -3.64 -28.32 -67.16
N ARG A 835 -2.85 -28.27 -68.24
CA ARG A 835 -1.73 -29.19 -68.43
C ARG A 835 -0.61 -28.81 -67.45
N GLY A 836 -0.53 -29.51 -66.32
CA GLY A 836 0.62 -29.44 -65.43
C GLY A 836 1.87 -30.03 -66.11
N ALA A 837 3.04 -29.43 -65.90
CA ALA A 837 4.30 -30.00 -66.35
C ALA A 837 4.55 -31.35 -65.65
N GLY A 838 4.24 -32.46 -66.32
CA GLY A 838 4.54 -33.83 -65.88
C GLY A 838 3.36 -34.69 -65.42
N GLY A 839 2.11 -34.23 -65.50
CA GLY A 839 0.93 -35.04 -65.14
C GLY A 839 0.08 -35.42 -66.36
N THR A 840 -0.28 -36.69 -66.50
CA THR A 840 -1.25 -37.15 -67.51
C THR A 840 -2.62 -36.58 -67.17
N VAL A 841 -3.07 -35.61 -67.95
CA VAL A 841 -4.47 -35.16 -67.94
C VAL A 841 -5.25 -36.15 -68.81
N GLY A 842 -6.13 -36.93 -68.19
CA GLY A 842 -7.01 -37.86 -68.92
C GLY A 842 -8.44 -37.73 -68.42
N LEU A 843 -9.39 -37.75 -69.35
CA LEU A 843 -10.72 -38.24 -69.08
C LEU A 843 -10.63 -39.74 -69.30
N ALA A 844 -10.84 -40.55 -68.25
CA ALA A 844 -11.02 -41.97 -68.49
C ALA A 844 -12.22 -42.13 -69.45
N ASP A 845 -12.02 -42.82 -70.56
CA ASP A 845 -13.00 -43.16 -71.63
C ASP A 845 -13.01 -42.32 -72.94
N ASN A 846 -11.99 -41.49 -73.23
CA ASN A 846 -11.74 -40.90 -74.56
C ASN A 846 -12.90 -40.11 -75.23
N HIS A 847 -14.01 -39.86 -74.53
CA HIS A 847 -15.17 -39.14 -75.05
C HIS A 847 -15.44 -37.88 -74.20
N LEU A 848 -15.00 -36.72 -74.70
CA LEU A 848 -15.52 -35.43 -74.25
C LEU A 848 -16.74 -35.09 -75.10
N ILE A 849 -17.95 -35.20 -74.55
CA ILE A 849 -19.18 -34.72 -75.20
C ILE A 849 -19.45 -33.30 -74.71
N VAL A 850 -19.20 -32.32 -75.56
CA VAL A 850 -19.56 -30.91 -75.31
C VAL A 850 -20.88 -30.62 -76.00
N ASP A 851 -22.00 -30.79 -75.30
CA ASP A 851 -23.31 -30.32 -75.78
C ASP A 851 -23.46 -28.82 -75.53
N TYR A 852 -22.99 -28.02 -76.50
CA TYR A 852 -23.05 -26.56 -76.45
C TYR A 852 -24.35 -26.02 -77.07
N THR A 853 -25.22 -25.40 -76.26
CA THR A 853 -26.55 -24.93 -76.71
C THR A 853 -26.72 -23.40 -76.82
N GLY A 854 -25.65 -22.58 -76.79
CA GLY A 854 -25.76 -21.16 -77.21
C GLY A 854 -24.56 -20.23 -76.93
N GLY A 855 -24.15 -19.47 -77.96
CA GLY A 855 -23.14 -18.37 -77.93
C GLY A 855 -22.02 -18.50 -79.01
N PRO A 856 -21.07 -17.55 -79.12
CA PRO A 856 -19.91 -17.70 -80.02
C PRO A 856 -18.94 -18.80 -79.55
N ASN A 857 -18.44 -19.55 -80.52
CA ASN A 857 -17.66 -20.79 -80.44
C ASN A 857 -16.68 -20.90 -79.22
N PRO A 858 -16.90 -21.82 -78.27
CA PRO A 858 -16.01 -22.05 -77.12
C PRO A 858 -14.73 -22.85 -77.46
N PHE A 859 -14.60 -23.35 -78.69
CA PHE A 859 -13.52 -24.24 -79.13
C PHE A 859 -12.30 -23.53 -79.74
N ALA A 860 -12.21 -22.19 -79.71
CA ALA A 860 -11.08 -21.46 -80.31
C ALA A 860 -9.70 -21.84 -79.71
N GLY A 861 -9.66 -22.45 -78.51
CA GLY A 861 -8.44 -22.95 -77.87
C GLY A 861 -8.16 -24.46 -77.98
N ILE A 862 -9.10 -25.26 -78.52
CA ILE A 862 -8.97 -26.75 -78.53
C ILE A 862 -8.14 -27.28 -79.71
N ALA A 863 -7.94 -26.48 -80.77
CA ALA A 863 -7.21 -26.89 -81.97
C ALA A 863 -5.71 -27.23 -81.74
N ALA A 864 -5.11 -26.81 -80.63
CA ALA A 864 -3.71 -27.14 -80.30
C ALA A 864 -3.53 -28.47 -79.55
N CYS A 865 -4.62 -29.14 -79.14
CA CYS A 865 -4.56 -30.29 -78.24
C CYS A 865 -4.76 -31.66 -78.93
N VAL A 866 -5.28 -31.69 -80.15
CA VAL A 866 -5.71 -32.93 -80.86
C VAL A 866 -4.68 -33.41 -81.91
N ALA A 867 -3.56 -32.70 -82.10
CA ALA A 867 -2.59 -33.02 -83.17
C ALA A 867 -1.33 -33.79 -82.71
N SER A 868 -1.22 -34.22 -81.45
CA SER A 868 -0.12 -35.09 -81.01
C SER A 868 -0.54 -35.98 -79.85
N GLY A 869 -1.03 -37.17 -80.19
CA GLY A 869 -1.49 -38.21 -79.27
C GLY A 869 -2.35 -39.20 -80.01
#